data_AF-A0AA43QTJ7-F1
#
_entry.id   AF-A0AA43QTJ7-F1
#
_cell.length_a   1.000
_cell.length_b   1.000
_cell.length_c   1.000
_cell.angle_alpha   90.00
_cell.angle_beta   90.00
_cell.angle_gamma   90.00
#
_symmetry.space_group_name_H-M   'P 1'
#
loop_
_entity.id
_entity.type
_entity.pdbx_description
1 polymer ?
#
loop_
_entity_poly.entity_id
_entity_poly.type
_entity_poly.pdbx_seq_one_letter_code
_entity_poly.pdbx_strand_id
1 'polypeptide(L)'
;MDSTSPASEDTERGTKTIEERQEDHGHAMVLAPDIEARRDGRPSGAGRLANYTKRFERYLVKYNLETRGLQRVTPQETHPVTWLSYAQAFMLWIGINLAANNITLGMLGPAVYYLSFKDAALCAVFGAIVGSLPVAYISSLGAVSGNRTMIFARFTFGWWPSKIIVILNIVILIGYSMIDLVIAGQMLSAVSVNGSLNLVVGIILVAVICWLVSTFGISLVHTFERYAWFPQIIAVSILYGVASKHFDLSMPSQGDTRTVIGNRLSFFSLCLAAAITWSGIAADFFVYYSPSTSRLKLFLASLFGLVTSFALALIAGIGLASGITTNSAYDKAYNTSQGALIVEGLSPLGNFGKFIAILIWLSLVANTSGPSYSLGIDFQILARFAQKIPRFVWNTAGVIIYTVCALAGRNNLAEIFTNFLALMGYWVAIWIAVILEDQVIFRRTQGYDWTVWNEQSKLPIGIAALITFLVGWVGAILCMAQVWYIGPIAGKVGEYGADVTGTRRTNPAVDLHELPNIDLVLLSHYHADHFDQHVESSLRRSLPIITTPHAKSHLASKGEGEAFTSVHDLDFFDEMLVDIKDSNTKAAFKVTGMPGSHVPVGPAGLVGKANELAGAVPPTNGWMLELGYGQGEEEWRCDYRIYISGDTLLVPSLNEIRDRYSHLGIDLLLLHLGGTTIPSPSLPLLMVTMDAKQGVELINLVKPDVAIPIHYE
;
A
#
# COMPACT_ATOMS: atom_id res chain seq x y z
N MET A 1 -2.59 79.53 49.01
CA MET A 1 -2.15 78.64 47.90
C MET A 1 -1.29 77.55 48.54
N ASP A 2 -1.81 76.81 49.52
CA ASP A 2 -2.89 75.80 49.40
C ASP A 2 -2.57 74.79 48.29
N SER A 3 -2.47 73.49 48.53
CA SER A 3 -2.71 72.72 49.74
C SER A 3 -2.29 71.27 49.49
N THR A 4 -1.33 70.81 50.29
CA THR A 4 -1.41 69.58 51.09
C THR A 4 -2.11 68.34 50.51
N SER A 5 -1.33 67.28 50.32
CA SER A 5 -1.78 65.93 50.64
C SER A 5 -1.71 65.73 52.17
N PRO A 6 -2.71 65.09 52.81
CA PRO A 6 -2.53 64.45 54.10
C PRO A 6 -2.47 62.93 53.99
N ALA A 7 -1.59 62.38 54.83
CA ALA A 7 -1.62 61.06 55.45
C ALA A 7 -2.99 60.83 56.16
N SER A 8 -3.43 59.71 56.72
CA SER A 8 -2.94 58.38 57.12
C SER A 8 -4.20 57.66 57.70
N GLU A 9 -4.03 56.45 58.23
CA GLU A 9 -5.01 55.62 59.00
C GLU A 9 -5.84 54.66 58.13
N ASP A 10 -5.90 53.34 58.37
CA ASP A 10 -5.54 52.62 59.58
C ASP A 10 -5.29 51.10 59.36
N THR A 11 -4.27 50.62 60.07
CA THR A 11 -4.05 49.33 60.77
C THR A 11 -4.61 47.96 60.30
N GLU A 12 -3.63 47.08 60.04
CA GLU A 12 -3.42 45.73 60.60
C GLU A 12 -4.62 44.77 60.85
N ARG A 13 -4.60 43.63 60.14
CA ARG A 13 -4.34 42.29 60.73
C ARG A 13 -4.34 41.18 59.67
N GLY A 14 -3.32 40.33 59.72
CA GLY A 14 -3.44 38.94 59.24
C GLY A 14 -2.34 38.47 58.30
N THR A 15 -1.12 38.34 58.80
CA THR A 15 -0.06 37.52 58.20
C THR A 15 -0.54 36.09 58.02
N LYS A 16 -0.52 35.58 56.78
CA LYS A 16 -0.11 34.20 56.44
C LYS A 16 0.01 34.01 54.93
N THR A 17 1.13 33.40 54.55
CA THR A 17 1.45 32.68 53.30
C THR A 17 1.66 33.48 52.02
N ILE A 18 2.95 33.70 51.74
CA ILE A 18 3.58 33.88 50.43
C ILE A 18 3.49 32.55 49.69
N GLU A 19 2.97 32.55 48.46
CA GLU A 19 3.38 31.81 47.25
C GLU A 19 2.20 31.71 46.27
N GLU A 20 2.50 31.58 44.97
CA GLU A 20 1.61 31.49 43.81
C GLU A 20 1.08 32.80 43.20
N ARG A 21 1.95 33.45 42.40
CA ARG A 21 1.53 34.16 41.18
C ARG A 21 1.71 33.20 40.00
N GLN A 22 0.62 32.86 39.32
CA GLN A 22 0.67 32.34 37.96
C GLN A 22 -0.38 33.03 37.10
N GLU A 23 0.07 33.48 35.94
CA GLU A 23 -0.56 34.39 35.00
C GLU A 23 -1.74 33.72 34.26
N ASP A 24 -2.87 34.43 34.18
CA ASP A 24 -3.98 34.10 33.28
C ASP A 24 -4.17 35.27 32.30
N HIS A 25 -3.68 35.09 31.07
CA HIS A 25 -3.96 35.97 29.94
C HIS A 25 -4.63 35.15 28.83
N GLY A 26 -5.96 35.03 28.97
CA GLY A 26 -6.84 34.46 27.97
C GLY A 26 -6.88 35.28 26.68
N HIS A 27 -6.88 34.55 25.56
CA HIS A 27 -7.06 35.05 24.20
C HIS A 27 -8.39 35.81 24.03
N ALA A 28 -8.32 37.10 23.73
CA ALA A 28 -9.43 37.86 23.17
C ALA A 28 -9.23 37.99 21.65
N MET A 29 -9.97 37.21 20.86
CA MET A 29 -10.05 37.35 19.41
C MET A 29 -11.05 38.48 19.09
N VAL A 30 -10.56 39.52 18.41
CA VAL A 30 -11.33 40.71 18.02
C VAL A 30 -12.35 40.34 16.94
N LEU A 31 -13.65 40.47 17.25
CA LEU A 31 -14.74 40.41 16.27
C LEU A 31 -14.73 41.68 15.41
N ALA A 32 -14.85 41.53 14.09
CA ALA A 32 -15.09 42.65 13.17
C ALA A 32 -16.49 43.28 13.43
N PRO A 33 -16.67 44.60 13.26
CA PRO A 33 -17.94 45.26 13.54
C PRO A 33 -18.97 44.99 12.43
N ASP A 34 -20.16 44.54 12.84
CA ASP A 34 -21.33 44.31 11.98
C ASP A 34 -21.92 45.64 11.49
N ILE A 35 -22.11 45.77 10.17
CA ILE A 35 -22.96 46.80 9.57
C ILE A 35 -24.40 46.27 9.60
N GLU A 36 -25.19 46.69 10.60
CA GLU A 36 -26.62 46.38 10.69
C GLU A 36 -27.42 47.18 9.66
N ALA A 37 -27.89 46.51 8.60
CA ALA A 37 -29.03 46.98 7.82
C ALA A 37 -30.32 46.47 8.46
N ARG A 38 -31.05 47.37 9.15
CA ARG A 38 -32.42 47.12 9.63
C ARG A 38 -33.35 46.74 8.47
N ARG A 39 -34.01 45.59 8.56
CA ARG A 39 -35.27 45.32 7.83
C ARG A 39 -36.15 44.40 8.64
N ASP A 40 -37.29 44.95 9.07
CA ASP A 40 -38.40 44.24 9.68
C ASP A 40 -39.03 43.24 8.69
N GLY A 41 -39.25 41.99 9.13
CA GLY A 41 -39.99 40.99 8.33
C GLY A 41 -39.79 39.55 8.80
N ARG A 42 -40.91 38.85 9.04
CA ARG A 42 -41.04 37.48 9.57
C ARG A 42 -39.99 36.48 9.02
N PRO A 43 -39.46 35.54 9.84
CA PRO A 43 -38.42 34.61 9.39
C PRO A 43 -38.99 33.59 8.40
N SER A 44 -38.52 33.64 7.15
CA SER A 44 -38.71 32.58 6.15
C SER A 44 -37.99 31.30 6.57
N GLY A 45 -38.37 30.14 6.02
CA GLY A 45 -37.75 28.83 6.34
C GLY A 45 -36.22 28.80 6.17
N ALA A 46 -35.65 29.66 5.32
CA ALA A 46 -34.21 29.86 5.16
C ALA A 46 -33.54 30.47 6.41
N GLY A 47 -34.26 31.30 7.17
CA GLY A 47 -33.79 31.89 8.43
C GLY A 47 -33.69 30.87 9.58
N ARG A 48 -34.50 29.81 9.57
CA ARG A 48 -34.38 28.71 10.55
C ARG A 48 -33.13 27.88 10.30
N LEU A 49 -32.87 27.49 9.05
CA LEU A 49 -31.66 26.74 8.70
C LEU A 49 -30.39 27.56 8.99
N ALA A 50 -30.39 28.86 8.65
CA ALA A 50 -29.31 29.79 8.97
C ALA A 50 -29.11 29.98 10.48
N ASN A 51 -30.17 29.94 11.28
CA ASN A 51 -30.08 29.99 12.74
C ASN A 51 -29.56 28.68 13.34
N TYR A 52 -29.91 27.53 12.77
CA TYR A 52 -29.34 26.24 13.18
C TYR A 52 -27.84 26.15 12.85
N THR A 53 -27.42 26.59 11.66
CA THR A 53 -26.00 26.62 11.28
C THR A 53 -25.21 27.59 12.17
N LYS A 54 -25.73 28.80 12.45
CA LYS A 54 -25.08 29.75 13.38
C LYS A 54 -25.04 29.26 14.83
N ARG A 55 -26.01 28.46 15.26
CA ARG A 55 -26.02 27.86 16.61
C ARG A 55 -25.03 26.71 16.67
N PHE A 56 -24.97 25.89 15.62
CA PHE A 56 -24.00 24.82 15.43
C PHE A 56 -22.57 25.35 15.35
N GLU A 57 -22.30 26.39 14.56
CA GLU A 57 -21.00 27.09 14.50
C GLU A 57 -20.58 27.63 15.87
N ARG A 58 -21.50 28.22 16.64
CA ARG A 58 -21.23 28.63 18.02
C ARG A 58 -20.91 27.45 18.94
N TYR A 59 -21.53 26.29 18.74
CA TYR A 59 -21.16 25.06 19.44
C TYR A 59 -19.78 24.55 19.00
N LEU A 60 -19.46 24.57 17.71
CA LEU A 60 -18.14 24.16 17.18
C LEU A 60 -17.02 25.03 17.77
N VAL A 61 -17.20 26.34 17.79
CA VAL A 61 -16.25 27.30 18.40
C VAL A 61 -16.17 27.08 19.92
N LYS A 62 -17.29 26.81 20.60
CA LYS A 62 -17.32 26.53 22.05
C LYS A 62 -16.55 25.26 22.42
N TYR A 63 -16.43 24.29 21.52
CA TYR A 63 -15.71 23.02 21.73
C TYR A 63 -14.34 22.96 21.03
N ASN A 64 -13.77 24.10 20.63
CA ASN A 64 -12.45 24.16 19.95
C ASN A 64 -12.36 23.35 18.64
N LEU A 65 -13.48 23.02 18.01
CA LEU A 65 -13.50 22.39 16.70
C LEU A 65 -13.06 23.45 15.68
N GLU A 66 -11.87 23.27 15.11
CA GLU A 66 -11.29 24.21 14.13
C GLU A 66 -12.25 24.40 12.96
N THR A 67 -12.91 25.56 12.95
CA THR A 67 -13.93 25.95 11.97
C THR A 67 -13.33 26.42 10.65
N ARG A 68 -12.02 26.70 10.63
CA ARG A 68 -11.30 27.14 9.43
C ARG A 68 -11.09 25.96 8.47
N GLY A 69 -11.82 25.99 7.36
CA GLY A 69 -11.63 25.08 6.22
C GLY A 69 -10.50 25.54 5.31
N LEU A 70 -10.80 25.76 4.03
CA LEU A 70 -9.84 26.15 2.99
C LEU A 70 -9.33 27.59 3.02
N GLN A 71 -9.82 28.41 3.95
CA GLN A 71 -9.47 29.82 3.96
C GLN A 71 -7.97 30.00 4.19
N ARG A 72 -7.36 30.82 3.34
CA ARG A 72 -5.97 31.24 3.45
C ARG A 72 -5.72 31.89 4.81
N VAL A 73 -4.63 31.50 5.47
CA VAL A 73 -4.15 32.14 6.69
C VAL A 73 -3.52 33.48 6.31
N THR A 74 -3.99 34.58 6.93
CA THR A 74 -3.44 35.91 6.65
C THR A 74 -2.23 36.20 7.55
N PRO A 75 -1.30 37.10 7.16
CA PRO A 75 -0.12 37.41 7.96
C PRO A 75 -0.40 37.80 9.42
N GLN A 76 -1.55 38.41 9.69
CA GLN A 76 -1.97 38.84 11.03
C GLN A 76 -2.32 37.66 11.97
N GLU A 77 -2.60 36.50 11.41
CA GLU A 77 -3.01 35.29 12.13
C GLU A 77 -1.84 34.32 12.34
N THR A 78 -0.64 34.70 11.89
CA THR A 78 0.56 33.88 11.97
C THR A 78 1.27 34.05 13.30
N HIS A 79 2.06 33.03 13.67
CA HIS A 79 2.86 33.06 14.88
C HIS A 79 4.23 33.73 14.63
N PRO A 80 4.78 34.42 15.66
CA PRO A 80 6.12 35.00 15.57
C PRO A 80 7.17 33.92 15.34
N VAL A 81 8.13 34.21 14.46
CA VAL A 81 9.20 33.27 14.11
C VAL A 81 10.25 33.27 15.22
N THR A 82 10.50 32.11 15.79
CA THR A 82 11.59 31.89 16.76
C THR A 82 12.45 30.72 16.31
N TRP A 83 13.59 30.49 16.97
CA TRP A 83 14.40 29.29 16.70
C TRP A 83 13.58 28.00 16.97
N LEU A 84 12.67 28.05 17.96
CA LEU A 84 11.76 26.96 18.31
C LEU A 84 10.85 26.58 17.15
N SER A 85 10.45 27.53 16.30
CA SER A 85 9.63 27.24 15.11
C SER A 85 10.36 26.29 14.14
N TYR A 86 11.67 26.47 13.94
CA TYR A 86 12.45 25.58 13.08
C TYR A 86 12.68 24.22 13.75
N ALA A 87 12.92 24.20 15.06
CA ALA A 87 13.04 22.96 15.82
C ALA A 87 11.73 22.15 15.80
N GLN A 88 10.57 22.82 15.90
CA GLN A 88 9.26 22.20 15.77
C GLN A 88 9.04 21.58 14.40
N ALA A 89 9.47 22.23 13.32
CA ALA A 89 9.41 21.64 11.98
C ALA A 89 10.22 20.34 11.89
N PHE A 90 11.45 20.34 12.43
CA PHE A 90 12.29 19.14 12.50
C PHE A 90 11.64 18.03 13.33
N MET A 91 11.15 18.36 14.53
CA MET A 91 10.51 17.41 15.45
C MET A 91 9.19 16.84 14.90
N LEU A 92 8.39 17.66 14.22
CA LEU A 92 7.15 17.24 13.57
C LEU A 92 7.41 16.11 12.57
N TRP A 93 8.39 16.32 11.67
CA TRP A 93 8.69 15.32 10.65
C TRP A 93 9.26 14.04 11.26
N ILE A 94 9.98 14.14 12.38
CA ILE A 94 10.37 12.96 13.15
C ILE A 94 9.16 12.25 13.75
N GLY A 95 8.29 12.98 14.44
CA GLY A 95 7.13 12.42 15.14
C GLY A 95 6.17 11.67 14.22
N ILE A 96 5.96 12.23 13.04
CA ILE A 96 5.08 11.65 12.03
C ILE A 96 5.73 10.43 11.36
N ASN A 97 7.00 10.49 10.96
CA ASN A 97 7.60 9.45 10.10
C ASN A 97 8.39 8.37 10.83
N LEU A 98 8.78 8.57 12.09
CA LEU A 98 9.40 7.53 12.89
C LEU A 98 8.34 6.55 13.39
N ALA A 99 7.74 5.86 12.43
CA ALA A 99 6.53 5.08 12.60
C ALA A 99 6.67 3.64 12.12
N ALA A 100 5.85 2.77 12.69
CA ALA A 100 5.93 1.32 12.46
C ALA A 100 5.73 0.93 10.99
N ASN A 101 4.93 1.70 10.24
CA ASN A 101 4.75 1.51 8.80
C ASN A 101 6.06 1.60 8.02
N ASN A 102 6.90 2.59 8.32
CA ASN A 102 8.22 2.72 7.71
C ASN A 102 9.19 1.63 8.15
N ILE A 103 9.03 1.08 9.36
CA ILE A 103 9.77 -0.11 9.78
C ILE A 103 9.35 -1.32 8.92
N THR A 104 8.04 -1.55 8.75
CA THR A 104 7.56 -2.66 7.91
C THR A 104 7.94 -2.53 6.44
N LEU A 105 7.99 -1.29 5.92
CA LEU A 105 8.50 -1.02 4.58
C LEU A 105 9.98 -1.40 4.45
N GLY A 106 10.80 -1.08 5.45
CA GLY A 106 12.21 -1.46 5.48
C GLY A 106 12.41 -2.98 5.41
N MET A 107 11.53 -3.75 6.02
CA MET A 107 11.60 -5.22 6.01
C MET A 107 11.54 -5.81 4.59
N LEU A 108 10.91 -5.12 3.64
CA LEU A 108 10.75 -5.62 2.27
C LEU A 108 12.08 -5.77 1.53
N GLY A 109 13.11 -4.99 1.88
CA GLY A 109 14.42 -5.06 1.22
C GLY A 109 15.03 -6.46 1.29
N PRO A 110 15.27 -7.01 2.49
CA PRO A 110 15.72 -8.38 2.63
C PRO A 110 14.63 -9.43 2.36
N ALA A 111 13.39 -9.21 2.84
CA ALA A 111 12.38 -10.26 2.85
C ALA A 111 11.70 -10.50 1.50
N VAL A 112 11.60 -9.47 0.65
CA VAL A 112 10.92 -9.55 -0.66
C VAL A 112 11.90 -9.33 -1.81
N TYR A 113 12.84 -8.41 -1.67
CA TYR A 113 13.82 -8.10 -2.73
C TYR A 113 15.13 -8.88 -2.60
N TYR A 114 15.28 -9.72 -1.58
CA TYR A 114 16.46 -10.54 -1.30
C TYR A 114 17.78 -9.75 -1.31
N LEU A 115 17.70 -8.48 -0.90
CA LEU A 115 18.87 -7.62 -0.82
C LEU A 115 19.60 -7.88 0.50
N SER A 116 20.92 -7.91 0.42
CA SER A 116 21.78 -7.84 1.60
C SER A 116 21.44 -6.60 2.44
N PHE A 117 21.72 -6.65 3.75
CA PHE A 117 21.52 -5.52 4.65
C PHE A 117 22.14 -4.23 4.10
N LYS A 118 23.37 -4.32 3.56
CA LYS A 118 24.09 -3.17 3.02
C LYS A 118 23.38 -2.57 1.80
N ASP A 119 23.00 -3.40 0.83
CA ASP A 119 22.32 -2.93 -0.38
C ASP A 119 20.97 -2.31 -0.05
N ALA A 120 20.18 -2.99 0.79
CA ALA A 120 18.90 -2.49 1.26
C ALA A 120 19.07 -1.15 2.00
N ALA A 121 20.01 -1.06 2.95
CA ALA A 121 20.21 0.17 3.73
C ALA A 121 20.61 1.36 2.86
N LEU A 122 21.51 1.15 1.88
CA LEU A 122 21.90 2.20 0.95
C LEU A 122 20.71 2.64 0.08
N CYS A 123 19.99 1.68 -0.52
CA CYS A 123 18.82 1.98 -1.36
C CYS A 123 17.74 2.73 -0.56
N ALA A 124 17.46 2.30 0.67
CA ALA A 124 16.48 2.90 1.55
C ALA A 124 16.85 4.34 1.95
N VAL A 125 18.08 4.58 2.40
CA VAL A 125 18.52 5.90 2.85
C VAL A 125 18.61 6.88 1.67
N PHE A 126 19.19 6.48 0.54
CA PHE A 126 19.25 7.34 -0.63
C PHE A 126 17.86 7.59 -1.22
N GLY A 127 16.99 6.58 -1.25
CA GLY A 127 15.59 6.73 -1.67
C GLY A 127 14.85 7.73 -0.80
N ALA A 128 14.98 7.61 0.53
CA ALA A 128 14.39 8.55 1.48
C ALA A 128 14.95 9.98 1.33
N ILE A 129 16.24 10.15 1.07
CA ILE A 129 16.85 11.48 0.81
C ILE A 129 16.21 12.11 -0.42
N VAL A 130 16.19 11.39 -1.54
CA VAL A 130 15.64 11.92 -2.80
C VAL A 130 14.16 12.21 -2.67
N GLY A 131 13.39 11.31 -2.06
CA GLY A 131 11.95 11.49 -1.84
C GLY A 131 11.63 12.63 -0.87
N SER A 132 12.50 12.93 0.10
CA SER A 132 12.29 14.01 1.07
C SER A 132 12.56 15.42 0.52
N LEU A 133 13.35 15.54 -0.56
CA LEU A 133 13.69 16.84 -1.16
C LEU A 133 12.46 17.62 -1.62
N PRO A 134 11.52 17.04 -2.40
CA PRO A 134 10.26 17.71 -2.76
C PRO A 134 9.41 18.09 -1.55
N VAL A 135 9.33 17.21 -0.55
CA VAL A 135 8.52 17.46 0.67
C VAL A 135 9.03 18.68 1.42
N ALA A 136 10.35 18.76 1.62
CA ALA A 136 11.00 19.91 2.25
C ALA A 136 10.81 21.20 1.43
N TYR A 137 10.84 21.08 0.10
CA TYR A 137 10.59 22.22 -0.79
C TYR A 137 9.17 22.76 -0.64
N ILE A 138 8.15 21.90 -0.72
CA ILE A 138 6.75 22.27 -0.54
C ILE A 138 6.48 22.79 0.88
N SER A 139 7.11 22.21 1.91
CA SER A 139 7.05 22.70 3.29
C SER A 139 7.48 24.17 3.38
N SER A 140 8.57 24.54 2.68
CA SER A 140 9.07 25.91 2.64
C SER A 140 8.10 26.92 2.00
N LEU A 141 7.16 26.44 1.17
CA LEU A 141 6.14 27.27 0.53
C LEU A 141 4.89 27.47 1.40
N GLY A 142 4.68 26.61 2.41
CA GLY A 142 3.54 26.72 3.32
C GLY A 142 3.49 28.06 4.06
N ALA A 143 4.60 28.45 4.67
CA ALA A 143 4.71 29.71 5.42
C ALA A 143 4.50 30.96 4.55
N VAL A 144 4.95 30.93 3.29
CA VAL A 144 4.85 32.09 2.37
C VAL A 144 3.44 32.22 1.79
N SER A 145 2.85 31.08 1.43
CA SER A 145 1.55 31.06 0.77
C SER A 145 0.40 31.28 1.74
N GLY A 146 0.46 30.73 2.96
CA GLY A 146 -0.68 30.61 3.88
C GLY A 146 -1.81 29.73 3.32
N ASN A 147 -1.56 28.98 2.25
CA ASN A 147 -2.51 28.12 1.56
C ASN A 147 -2.18 26.65 1.83
N ARG A 148 -3.21 25.80 1.83
CA ARG A 148 -3.07 24.33 1.92
C ARG A 148 -2.40 23.77 0.66
N THR A 149 -1.72 22.65 0.79
CA THR A 149 -0.82 22.05 -0.21
C THR A 149 -1.53 21.82 -1.53
N MET A 150 -2.70 21.18 -1.50
CA MET A 150 -3.47 20.89 -2.71
C MET A 150 -4.10 22.13 -3.38
N ILE A 151 -4.09 23.29 -2.71
CA ILE A 151 -4.42 24.57 -3.36
C ILE A 151 -3.29 24.98 -4.31
N PHE A 152 -2.03 24.59 -4.06
CA PHE A 152 -0.91 24.89 -4.97
C PHE A 152 -1.14 24.28 -6.34
N ALA A 153 -1.74 23.08 -6.39
CA ALA A 153 -2.09 22.44 -7.65
C ALA A 153 -2.98 23.33 -8.53
N ARG A 154 -3.85 24.19 -7.97
CA ARG A 154 -4.68 25.12 -8.76
C ARG A 154 -3.87 26.17 -9.53
N PHE A 155 -2.74 26.61 -8.97
CA PHE A 155 -1.91 27.64 -9.59
C PHE A 155 -1.12 27.12 -10.79
N THR A 156 -0.85 25.82 -10.84
CA THR A 156 -0.11 25.16 -11.92
C THR A 156 -1.04 24.40 -12.86
N PHE A 157 -1.91 23.54 -12.32
CA PHE A 157 -2.85 22.70 -13.07
C PHE A 157 -4.19 23.38 -13.37
N GLY A 158 -4.43 24.60 -12.90
CA GLY A 158 -5.69 25.28 -13.13
C GLY A 158 -6.87 24.69 -12.36
N TRP A 159 -8.06 25.30 -12.50
CA TRP A 159 -9.21 24.98 -11.64
C TRP A 159 -9.78 23.57 -11.81
N TRP A 160 -9.83 23.07 -13.05
CA TRP A 160 -10.42 21.76 -13.35
C TRP A 160 -9.41 20.62 -13.29
N PRO A 161 -8.26 20.69 -13.98
CA PRO A 161 -7.29 19.60 -13.93
C PRO A 161 -6.68 19.39 -12.52
N SER A 162 -6.58 20.43 -11.69
CA SER A 162 -6.09 20.24 -10.30
C SER A 162 -6.96 19.29 -9.49
N LYS A 163 -8.24 19.10 -9.85
CA LYS A 163 -9.12 18.16 -9.14
C LYS A 163 -8.66 16.71 -9.30
N ILE A 164 -8.06 16.36 -10.45
CA ILE A 164 -7.48 15.03 -10.65
C ILE A 164 -6.35 14.82 -9.64
N ILE A 165 -5.47 15.81 -9.49
CA ILE A 165 -4.37 15.80 -8.51
C ILE A 165 -4.91 15.65 -7.09
N VAL A 166 -5.96 16.39 -6.73
CA VAL A 166 -6.59 16.30 -5.40
C VAL A 166 -7.19 14.90 -5.17
N ILE A 167 -7.86 14.31 -6.17
CA ILE A 167 -8.43 12.95 -6.07
C ILE A 167 -7.30 11.93 -5.86
N LEU A 168 -6.22 12.04 -6.64
CA LEU A 168 -5.07 11.16 -6.48
C LEU A 168 -4.44 11.31 -5.08
N ASN A 169 -4.35 12.53 -4.55
CA ASN A 169 -3.87 12.75 -3.19
C ASN A 169 -4.81 12.16 -2.13
N ILE A 170 -6.13 12.30 -2.29
CA ILE A 170 -7.11 11.65 -1.41
C ILE A 170 -6.89 10.14 -1.36
N VAL A 171 -6.62 9.51 -2.51
CA VAL A 171 -6.28 8.08 -2.59
C VAL A 171 -4.99 7.77 -1.83
N ILE A 172 -3.96 8.62 -1.91
CA ILE A 172 -2.76 8.51 -1.07
C ILE A 172 -3.10 8.50 0.41
N LEU A 173 -3.83 9.51 0.87
CA LEU A 173 -4.10 9.70 2.30
C LEU A 173 -4.96 8.56 2.87
N ILE A 174 -6.00 8.12 2.14
CA ILE A 174 -6.80 6.94 2.49
C ILE A 174 -5.90 5.70 2.55
N GLY A 175 -5.02 5.59 1.56
CA GLY A 175 -4.13 4.47 1.39
C GLY A 175 -3.13 4.24 2.51
N TYR A 176 -2.39 5.28 2.88
CA TYR A 176 -1.45 5.22 4.00
C TYR A 176 -2.17 5.00 5.33
N SER A 177 -3.29 5.68 5.54
CA SER A 177 -4.10 5.48 6.74
C SER A 177 -4.56 4.02 6.86
N MET A 178 -4.98 3.41 5.75
CA MET A 178 -5.33 1.99 5.70
C MET A 178 -4.15 1.09 6.14
N ILE A 179 -2.97 1.31 5.57
CA ILE A 179 -1.75 0.54 5.88
C ILE A 179 -1.43 0.63 7.37
N ASP A 180 -1.44 1.84 7.93
CA ASP A 180 -1.16 2.09 9.34
C ASP A 180 -2.14 1.36 10.26
N LEU A 181 -3.43 1.37 9.92
CA LEU A 181 -4.47 0.66 10.66
C LEU A 181 -4.22 -0.85 10.68
N VAL A 182 -3.84 -1.45 9.54
CA VAL A 182 -3.55 -2.90 9.47
C VAL A 182 -2.36 -3.25 10.35
N ILE A 183 -1.27 -2.48 10.28
CA ILE A 183 -0.07 -2.70 11.10
C ILE A 183 -0.39 -2.51 12.58
N ALA A 184 -1.22 -1.51 12.91
CA ALA A 184 -1.68 -1.28 14.27
C ALA A 184 -2.44 -2.49 14.82
N GLY A 185 -3.33 -3.08 14.00
CA GLY A 185 -4.02 -4.33 14.30
C GLY A 185 -3.06 -5.48 14.56
N GLN A 186 -2.09 -5.67 13.67
CA GLN A 186 -1.08 -6.73 13.76
C GLN A 186 -0.22 -6.62 15.04
N MET A 187 0.27 -5.42 15.35
CA MET A 187 1.08 -5.18 16.54
C MET A 187 0.30 -5.41 17.84
N LEU A 188 -0.94 -4.91 17.94
CA LEU A 188 -1.75 -5.16 19.14
C LEU A 188 -2.11 -6.63 19.31
N SER A 189 -2.39 -7.33 18.21
CA SER A 189 -2.63 -8.77 18.23
C SER A 189 -1.41 -9.54 18.74
N ALA A 190 -0.20 -9.13 18.34
CA ALA A 190 1.04 -9.76 18.78
C ALA A 190 1.42 -9.44 20.24
N VAL A 191 1.03 -8.28 20.77
CA VAL A 191 1.26 -7.93 22.19
C VAL A 191 0.30 -8.68 23.13
N SER A 192 -0.89 -9.08 22.65
CA SER A 192 -1.93 -9.71 23.47
C SER A 192 -1.51 -11.10 23.97
N VAL A 193 -1.53 -11.30 25.30
CA VAL A 193 -1.11 -12.56 25.95
C VAL A 193 -2.16 -13.66 25.82
N ASN A 194 -3.44 -13.29 25.71
CA ASN A 194 -4.58 -14.22 25.77
C ASN A 194 -5.48 -14.15 24.51
N GLY A 195 -5.02 -13.50 23.43
CA GLY A 195 -5.81 -13.32 22.21
C GLY A 195 -7.04 -12.41 22.37
N SER A 196 -7.14 -11.67 23.48
CA SER A 196 -8.27 -10.76 23.77
C SER A 196 -8.32 -9.54 22.86
N LEU A 197 -7.18 -9.16 22.28
CA LEU A 197 -7.08 -8.12 21.27
C LEU A 197 -6.73 -8.82 19.96
N ASN A 198 -7.73 -9.04 19.10
CA ASN A 198 -7.49 -9.54 17.76
C ASN A 198 -7.17 -8.37 16.80
N LEU A 199 -6.69 -8.71 15.60
CA LEU A 199 -6.32 -7.74 14.57
C LEU A 199 -7.43 -6.71 14.30
N VAL A 200 -8.70 -7.15 14.21
CA VAL A 200 -9.85 -6.29 13.94
C VAL A 200 -10.06 -5.25 15.06
N VAL A 201 -9.96 -5.66 16.32
CA VAL A 201 -10.08 -4.74 17.46
C VAL A 201 -8.98 -3.67 17.41
N GLY A 202 -7.75 -4.05 17.06
CA GLY A 202 -6.65 -3.09 16.93
C GLY A 202 -6.84 -2.08 15.78
N ILE A 203 -7.37 -2.52 14.64
CA ILE A 203 -7.74 -1.64 13.52
C ILE A 203 -8.77 -0.59 14.00
N ILE A 204 -9.87 -1.05 14.60
CA ILE A 204 -10.95 -0.16 15.03
C ILE A 204 -10.48 0.82 16.11
N LEU A 205 -9.64 0.37 17.04
CA LEU A 205 -9.11 1.21 18.11
C LEU A 205 -8.30 2.39 17.55
N VAL A 206 -7.35 2.14 16.64
CA VAL A 206 -6.57 3.23 16.01
C VAL A 206 -7.44 4.13 15.16
N ALA A 207 -8.39 3.57 14.40
CA ALA A 207 -9.32 4.35 13.60
C ALA A 207 -10.10 5.37 14.45
N VAL A 208 -10.63 4.94 15.61
CA VAL A 208 -11.36 5.81 16.54
C VAL A 208 -10.45 6.88 17.15
N ILE A 209 -9.24 6.52 17.55
CA ILE A 209 -8.29 7.49 18.12
C ILE A 209 -7.91 8.54 17.07
N CYS A 210 -7.56 8.14 15.85
CA CYS A 210 -7.22 9.05 14.76
C CYS A 210 -8.41 9.93 14.37
N TRP A 211 -9.63 9.39 14.38
CA TRP A 211 -10.85 10.18 14.16
C TRP A 211 -11.04 11.24 15.23
N LEU A 212 -10.87 10.91 16.51
CA LEU A 212 -10.95 11.89 17.59
C LEU A 212 -9.90 12.99 17.40
N VAL A 213 -8.64 12.61 17.21
CA VAL A 213 -7.52 13.57 17.06
C VAL A 213 -7.74 14.50 15.85
N SER A 214 -8.09 13.94 14.69
CA SER A 214 -8.30 14.72 13.46
C SER A 214 -9.57 15.58 13.50
N THR A 215 -10.60 15.18 14.25
CA THR A 215 -11.86 15.93 14.38
C THR A 215 -11.68 17.20 15.20
N PHE A 216 -10.94 17.15 16.32
CA PHE A 216 -10.68 18.31 17.19
C PHE A 216 -9.62 19.29 16.64
N GLY A 217 -9.05 19.00 15.46
CA GLY A 217 -8.29 19.96 14.66
C GLY A 217 -6.80 20.05 14.95
N ILE A 218 -6.13 20.95 14.21
CA ILE A 218 -4.67 21.01 14.09
C ILE A 218 -3.97 21.34 15.41
N SER A 219 -4.67 22.00 16.35
CA SER A 219 -4.12 22.31 17.68
C SER A 219 -3.86 21.03 18.47
N LEU A 220 -4.77 20.05 18.42
CA LEU A 220 -4.59 18.77 19.09
C LEU A 220 -3.50 17.95 18.40
N VAL A 221 -3.46 17.96 17.06
CA VAL A 221 -2.39 17.33 16.26
C VAL A 221 -1.04 17.94 16.64
N HIS A 222 -0.87 19.26 16.58
CA HIS A 222 0.39 19.91 16.93
C HIS A 222 0.78 19.69 18.41
N THR A 223 -0.19 19.66 19.33
CA THR A 223 0.09 19.38 20.74
C THR A 223 0.58 17.95 20.93
N PHE A 224 -0.07 16.98 20.27
CA PHE A 224 0.36 15.58 20.29
C PHE A 224 1.74 15.41 19.65
N GLU A 225 1.94 15.93 18.43
CA GLU A 225 3.20 15.84 17.68
C GLU A 225 4.36 16.55 18.38
N ARG A 226 4.10 17.61 19.14
CA ARG A 226 5.12 18.30 19.93
C ARG A 226 5.84 17.38 20.92
N TYR A 227 5.16 16.34 21.40
CA TYR A 227 5.70 15.41 22.38
C TYR A 227 5.88 13.98 21.84
N ALA A 228 5.14 13.57 20.81
CA ALA A 228 5.15 12.20 20.28
C ALA A 228 6.54 11.74 19.80
N TRP A 229 7.34 12.64 19.22
CA TRP A 229 8.66 12.33 18.67
C TRP A 229 9.63 11.74 19.70
N PHE A 230 9.58 12.18 20.96
CA PHE A 230 10.59 11.82 21.96
C PHE A 230 10.44 10.37 22.46
N PRO A 231 9.24 9.91 22.91
CA PRO A 231 9.02 8.50 23.22
C PRO A 231 9.28 7.56 22.03
N GLN A 232 8.96 7.99 20.80
CA GLN A 232 9.18 7.18 19.60
C GLN A 232 10.67 6.97 19.31
N ILE A 233 11.49 8.03 19.38
CA ILE A 233 12.96 7.91 19.23
C ILE A 233 13.50 6.90 20.23
N ILE A 234 13.10 7.00 21.50
CA ILE A 234 13.56 6.09 22.55
C ILE A 234 13.14 4.66 22.22
N ALA A 235 11.86 4.46 21.87
CA ALA A 235 11.31 3.14 21.59
C ALA A 235 12.00 2.45 20.40
N VAL A 236 12.18 3.17 19.28
CA VAL A 236 12.88 2.64 18.09
C VAL A 236 14.37 2.43 18.36
N SER A 237 15.01 3.29 19.14
CA SER A 237 16.42 3.10 19.55
C SER A 237 16.60 1.85 20.42
N ILE A 238 15.65 1.58 21.33
CA ILE A 238 15.64 0.36 22.13
C ILE A 238 15.42 -0.87 21.25
N LEU A 239 14.44 -0.83 20.34
CA LEU A 239 14.21 -1.89 19.36
C LEU A 239 15.50 -2.19 18.58
N TYR A 240 16.16 -1.16 18.04
CA TYR A 240 17.41 -1.31 17.32
C TYR A 240 18.51 -1.93 18.20
N GLY A 241 18.70 -1.41 19.41
CA GLY A 241 19.72 -1.91 20.34
C GLY A 241 19.54 -3.38 20.72
N VAL A 242 18.29 -3.83 20.89
CA VAL A 242 17.99 -5.23 21.24
C VAL A 242 18.07 -6.15 20.02
N ALA A 243 17.41 -5.76 18.93
CA ALA A 243 17.29 -6.59 17.72
C ALA A 243 18.61 -6.70 16.94
N SER A 244 19.52 -5.73 17.07
CA SER A 244 20.80 -5.71 16.35
C SER A 244 21.66 -6.98 16.51
N LYS A 245 21.49 -7.73 17.62
CA LYS A 245 22.17 -9.02 17.84
C LYS A 245 21.76 -10.11 16.85
N HIS A 246 20.60 -9.96 16.23
CA HIS A 246 20.04 -10.89 15.26
C HIS A 246 20.14 -10.38 13.82
N PHE A 247 20.74 -9.21 13.58
CA PHE A 247 20.91 -8.69 12.23
C PHE A 247 21.98 -9.51 11.50
N ASP A 248 21.63 -10.04 10.35
CA ASP A 248 22.63 -10.58 9.43
C ASP A 248 23.17 -9.46 8.54
N LEU A 249 24.46 -9.15 8.69
CA LEU A 249 25.18 -8.15 7.91
C LEU A 249 26.04 -8.78 6.79
N SER A 250 26.11 -10.11 6.76
CA SER A 250 27.03 -10.88 5.93
C SER A 250 26.36 -11.55 4.73
N MET A 251 25.05 -11.81 4.82
CA MET A 251 24.28 -12.44 3.75
C MET A 251 24.32 -11.58 2.48
N PRO A 252 24.81 -12.12 1.35
CA PRO A 252 24.84 -11.40 0.07
C PRO A 252 23.44 -11.31 -0.55
N SER A 253 23.27 -10.33 -1.44
CA SER A 253 22.04 -10.19 -2.23
C SER A 253 21.89 -11.38 -3.18
N GLN A 254 20.66 -11.88 -3.35
CA GLN A 254 20.39 -13.09 -4.14
C GLN A 254 19.92 -12.75 -5.56
N GLY A 255 20.19 -13.66 -6.51
CA GLY A 255 19.85 -13.52 -7.92
C GLY A 255 21.06 -13.21 -8.82
N ASP A 256 20.85 -13.24 -10.13
CA ASP A 256 21.88 -12.83 -11.09
C ASP A 256 22.13 -11.31 -11.02
N THR A 257 23.22 -10.86 -11.64
CA THR A 257 23.63 -9.44 -11.57
C THR A 257 22.54 -8.48 -12.03
N ARG A 258 21.76 -8.82 -13.06
CA ARG A 258 20.70 -7.93 -13.56
C ARG A 258 19.51 -7.92 -12.62
N THR A 259 19.14 -9.06 -12.04
CA THR A 259 18.07 -9.15 -11.04
C THR A 259 18.40 -8.40 -9.76
N VAL A 260 19.64 -8.51 -9.26
CA VAL A 260 20.07 -7.73 -8.09
C VAL A 260 20.00 -6.22 -8.37
N ILE A 261 20.36 -5.78 -9.58
CA ILE A 261 20.22 -4.37 -9.98
C ILE A 261 18.75 -3.95 -10.05
N GLY A 262 17.88 -4.78 -10.63
CA GLY A 262 16.44 -4.55 -10.68
C GLY A 262 15.83 -4.42 -9.29
N ASN A 263 16.17 -5.34 -8.39
CA ASN A 263 15.71 -5.34 -7.00
C ASN A 263 16.20 -4.10 -6.22
N ARG A 264 17.47 -3.70 -6.40
CA ARG A 264 18.00 -2.47 -5.81
C ARG A 264 17.23 -1.23 -6.28
N LEU A 265 16.97 -1.12 -7.59
CA LEU A 265 16.24 0.01 -8.17
C LEU A 265 14.80 0.05 -7.67
N SER A 266 14.13 -1.11 -7.62
CA SER A 266 12.75 -1.26 -7.13
C SER A 266 12.63 -0.87 -5.66
N PHE A 267 13.53 -1.37 -4.81
CA PHE A 267 13.51 -1.04 -3.39
C PHE A 267 13.86 0.43 -3.12
N PHE A 268 14.82 0.99 -3.85
CA PHE A 268 15.11 2.43 -3.84
C PHE A 268 13.86 3.25 -4.22
N SER A 269 13.20 2.87 -5.32
CA SER A 269 11.98 3.51 -5.83
C SER A 269 10.86 3.48 -4.79
N LEU A 270 10.68 2.34 -4.11
CA LEU A 270 9.69 2.18 -3.06
C LEU A 270 9.95 3.08 -1.84
N CYS A 271 11.20 3.18 -1.38
CA CYS A 271 11.59 4.08 -0.29
C CYS A 271 11.49 5.56 -0.69
N LEU A 272 11.77 5.89 -1.95
CA LEU A 272 11.53 7.24 -2.49
C LEU A 272 10.03 7.55 -2.50
N ALA A 273 9.20 6.64 -3.03
CA ALA A 273 7.75 6.78 -3.05
C ALA A 273 7.20 6.99 -1.64
N ALA A 274 7.72 6.26 -0.66
CA ALA A 274 7.34 6.41 0.74
C ALA A 274 7.52 7.85 1.28
N ALA A 275 8.63 8.49 0.91
CA ALA A 275 8.94 9.85 1.36
C ALA A 275 8.25 10.92 0.50
N ILE A 276 8.28 10.80 -0.82
CA ILE A 276 7.82 11.86 -1.73
C ILE A 276 6.33 12.16 -1.60
N THR A 277 5.51 11.17 -1.27
CA THR A 277 4.04 11.29 -1.14
C THR A 277 3.61 12.26 -0.05
N TRP A 278 4.45 12.50 0.97
CA TRP A 278 4.23 13.56 1.96
C TRP A 278 4.18 14.96 1.35
N SER A 279 4.73 15.15 0.14
CA SER A 279 4.64 16.41 -0.60
C SER A 279 3.20 16.84 -0.84
N GLY A 280 2.25 15.90 -0.80
CA GLY A 280 0.83 16.19 -0.98
C GLY A 280 0.17 16.95 0.18
N ILE A 281 0.79 16.94 1.37
CA ILE A 281 0.25 17.60 2.58
C ILE A 281 1.30 18.44 3.32
N ALA A 282 2.52 18.52 2.81
CA ALA A 282 3.66 19.15 3.47
C ALA A 282 3.43 20.61 3.86
N ALA A 283 2.77 21.42 3.02
CA ALA A 283 2.52 22.83 3.33
C ALA A 283 1.44 23.02 4.41
N ASP A 284 0.58 22.02 4.64
CA ASP A 284 -0.58 22.13 5.53
C ASP A 284 -0.18 22.39 6.98
N PHE A 285 0.98 21.86 7.40
CA PHE A 285 1.53 21.99 8.75
C PHE A 285 2.21 23.33 9.02
N PHE A 286 2.51 24.11 7.96
CA PHE A 286 3.30 25.34 8.07
C PHE A 286 2.51 26.60 7.67
N VAL A 287 1.20 26.50 7.42
CA VAL A 287 0.38 27.65 7.00
C VAL A 287 0.27 28.76 8.06
N TYR A 288 0.49 28.44 9.34
CA TYR A 288 0.47 29.40 10.45
C TYR A 288 1.83 30.05 10.74
N TYR A 289 2.87 29.66 10.01
CA TYR A 289 4.19 30.28 10.15
C TYR A 289 4.18 31.64 9.45
N SER A 290 4.83 32.63 10.04
CA SER A 290 4.92 33.95 9.44
C SER A 290 5.59 33.90 8.05
N PRO A 291 5.14 34.72 7.08
CA PRO A 291 5.80 34.86 5.79
C PRO A 291 7.26 35.34 5.87
N SER A 292 7.68 35.93 7.00
CA SER A 292 9.07 36.30 7.26
C SER A 292 9.99 35.11 7.60
N THR A 293 9.43 33.90 7.68
CA THR A 293 10.20 32.67 7.94
C THR A 293 11.23 32.43 6.84
N SER A 294 12.46 32.10 7.23
CA SER A 294 13.51 31.79 6.26
C SER A 294 13.20 30.46 5.56
N ARG A 295 12.96 30.52 4.24
CA ARG A 295 12.66 29.35 3.41
C ARG A 295 13.76 28.28 3.48
N LEU A 296 15.03 28.70 3.44
CA LEU A 296 16.16 27.77 3.49
C LEU A 296 16.25 27.06 4.85
N LYS A 297 16.03 27.78 5.96
CA LYS A 297 16.06 27.17 7.30
C LYS A 297 14.90 26.20 7.49
N LEU A 298 13.70 26.56 7.03
CA LEU A 298 12.52 25.66 7.10
C LEU A 298 12.68 24.44 6.18
N PHE A 299 13.24 24.63 4.99
CA PHE A 299 13.61 23.54 4.07
C PHE A 299 14.60 22.58 4.73
N LEU A 300 15.73 23.08 5.26
CA LEU A 300 16.74 22.25 5.89
C LEU A 300 16.20 21.54 7.14
N ALA A 301 15.45 22.24 8.00
CA ALA A 301 14.82 21.63 9.17
C ALA A 301 13.86 20.49 8.78
N SER A 302 13.06 20.70 7.73
CA SER A 302 12.14 19.68 7.23
C SER A 302 12.88 18.49 6.62
N LEU A 303 13.87 18.76 5.77
CA LEU A 303 14.67 17.73 5.11
C LEU A 303 15.41 16.85 6.13
N PHE A 304 16.09 17.45 7.11
CA PHE A 304 16.79 16.68 8.13
C PHE A 304 15.84 15.89 9.03
N GLY A 305 14.67 16.44 9.37
CA GLY A 305 13.67 15.72 10.16
C GLY A 305 13.13 14.49 9.42
N LEU A 306 12.78 14.66 8.15
CA LEU A 306 12.32 13.57 7.27
C LEU A 306 13.40 12.51 7.07
N VAL A 307 14.59 12.90 6.63
CA VAL A 307 15.68 11.94 6.35
C VAL A 307 16.06 11.16 7.59
N THR A 308 16.16 11.82 8.75
CA THR A 308 16.53 11.15 10.01
C THR A 308 15.48 10.11 10.40
N SER A 309 14.20 10.45 10.34
CA SER A 309 13.13 9.55 10.74
C SER A 309 12.94 8.38 9.78
N PHE A 310 12.93 8.62 8.46
CA PHE A 310 12.88 7.55 7.47
C PHE A 310 14.10 6.62 7.59
N ALA A 311 15.32 7.17 7.68
CA ALA A 311 16.52 6.35 7.78
C ALA A 311 16.48 5.44 9.03
N LEU A 312 16.12 5.99 10.19
CA LEU A 312 16.02 5.21 11.43
C LEU A 312 14.97 4.10 11.33
N ALA A 313 13.76 4.41 10.84
CA ALA A 313 12.69 3.43 10.70
C ALA A 313 13.04 2.34 9.68
N LEU A 314 13.47 2.73 8.48
CA LEU A 314 13.77 1.80 7.39
C LEU A 314 14.93 0.86 7.76
N ILE A 315 16.01 1.38 8.34
CA ILE A 315 17.17 0.55 8.75
C ILE A 315 16.78 -0.42 9.87
N ALA A 316 15.94 0.00 10.83
CA ALA A 316 15.43 -0.91 11.86
C ALA A 316 14.64 -2.07 11.23
N GLY A 317 13.80 -1.78 10.23
CA GLY A 317 13.06 -2.79 9.47
C GLY A 317 13.96 -3.76 8.70
N ILE A 318 14.95 -3.21 7.98
CA ILE A 318 15.94 -3.99 7.21
C ILE A 318 16.70 -4.93 8.13
N GLY A 319 17.14 -4.45 9.30
CA GLY A 319 17.84 -5.29 10.28
C GLY A 319 16.97 -6.42 10.84
N LEU A 320 15.71 -6.13 11.20
CA LEU A 320 14.77 -7.17 11.63
C LEU A 320 14.58 -8.24 10.56
N ALA A 321 14.40 -7.82 9.31
CA ALA A 321 14.19 -8.74 8.20
C ALA A 321 15.45 -9.53 7.81
N SER A 322 16.64 -8.96 7.94
CA SER A 322 17.87 -9.69 7.62
C SER A 322 18.13 -10.86 8.59
N GLY A 323 17.57 -10.80 9.80
CA GLY A 323 17.62 -11.89 10.78
C GLY A 323 16.63 -13.03 10.55
N ILE A 324 15.68 -12.91 9.60
CA ILE A 324 14.62 -13.92 9.39
C ILE A 324 15.20 -15.30 9.07
N THR A 325 16.18 -15.35 8.17
CA THR A 325 16.77 -16.61 7.69
C THR A 325 17.62 -17.32 8.74
N THR A 326 18.12 -16.59 9.74
CA THR A 326 19.02 -17.13 10.77
C THR A 326 18.32 -17.36 12.11
N ASN A 327 17.18 -16.72 12.34
CA ASN A 327 16.41 -16.81 13.59
C ASN A 327 14.99 -17.34 13.34
N SER A 328 14.76 -18.59 13.74
CA SER A 328 13.44 -19.25 13.61
C SER A 328 12.29 -18.52 14.31
N ALA A 329 12.55 -17.72 15.36
CA ALA A 329 11.51 -16.92 16.01
C ALA A 329 11.10 -15.73 15.12
N TYR A 330 12.08 -15.10 14.45
CA TYR A 330 11.81 -14.00 13.51
C TYR A 330 11.07 -14.50 12.28
N ASP A 331 11.45 -15.67 11.75
CA ASP A 331 10.72 -16.34 10.67
C ASP A 331 9.25 -16.62 11.03
N LYS A 332 8.98 -17.25 12.18
CA LYS A 332 7.62 -17.49 12.65
C LYS A 332 6.82 -16.21 12.84
N ALA A 333 7.46 -15.17 13.41
CA ALA A 333 6.81 -13.88 13.62
C ALA A 333 6.48 -13.20 12.29
N TYR A 334 7.41 -13.19 11.33
CA TYR A 334 7.19 -12.61 10.00
C TYR A 334 6.10 -13.33 9.22
N ASN A 335 6.08 -14.67 9.28
CA ASN A 335 5.01 -15.50 8.70
C ASN A 335 3.64 -15.27 9.36
N THR A 336 3.61 -14.78 10.60
CA THR A 336 2.37 -14.31 11.24
C THR A 336 1.98 -12.93 10.71
N SER A 337 2.88 -11.95 10.83
CA SER A 337 2.73 -10.61 10.22
C SER A 337 3.99 -9.75 10.41
N GLN A 338 4.13 -8.70 9.59
CA GLN A 338 5.19 -7.71 9.76
C GLN A 338 5.12 -6.99 11.12
N GLY A 339 3.91 -6.66 11.59
CA GLY A 339 3.72 -6.09 12.93
C GLY A 339 4.16 -7.04 14.05
N ALA A 340 3.96 -8.35 13.91
CA ALA A 340 4.42 -9.35 14.87
C ALA A 340 5.95 -9.42 14.93
N LEU A 341 6.65 -9.27 13.81
CA LEU A 341 8.12 -9.24 13.80
C LEU A 341 8.69 -8.04 14.60
N ILE A 342 8.03 -6.87 14.58
CA ILE A 342 8.43 -5.74 15.43
C ILE A 342 8.33 -6.10 16.91
N VAL A 343 7.24 -6.76 17.31
CA VAL A 343 7.02 -7.19 18.70
C VAL A 343 8.03 -8.28 19.10
N GLU A 344 8.30 -9.24 18.21
CA GLU A 344 9.29 -10.29 18.44
C GLU A 344 10.71 -9.72 18.57
N GLY A 345 11.05 -8.67 17.83
CA GLY A 345 12.31 -7.94 18.00
C GLY A 345 12.54 -7.40 19.42
N LEU A 346 11.47 -7.20 20.19
CA LEU A 346 11.49 -6.74 21.58
C LEU A 346 11.28 -7.87 22.60
N SER A 347 11.09 -9.12 22.16
CA SER A 347 10.83 -10.26 23.04
C SER A 347 11.90 -10.49 24.12
N PRO A 348 13.21 -10.19 23.92
CA PRO A 348 14.22 -10.36 24.98
C PRO A 348 13.99 -9.48 26.21
N LEU A 349 13.20 -8.41 26.10
CA LEU A 349 12.87 -7.51 27.20
C LEU A 349 11.61 -7.95 27.99
N GLY A 350 10.99 -9.07 27.61
CA GLY A 350 9.78 -9.58 28.24
C GLY A 350 8.64 -8.55 28.28
N ASN A 351 8.06 -8.33 29.46
CA ASN A 351 6.94 -7.39 29.64
C ASN A 351 7.32 -5.93 29.33
N PHE A 352 8.57 -5.55 29.56
CA PHE A 352 9.03 -4.20 29.18
C PHE A 352 9.09 -4.06 27.65
N GLY A 353 9.47 -5.13 26.94
CA GLY A 353 9.43 -5.17 25.46
C GLY A 353 8.02 -4.93 24.91
N LYS A 354 7.00 -5.52 25.54
CA LYS A 354 5.60 -5.26 25.20
C LYS A 354 5.20 -3.80 25.40
N PHE A 355 5.65 -3.17 26.49
CA PHE A 355 5.43 -1.74 26.71
C PHE A 355 6.08 -0.88 25.62
N ILE A 356 7.33 -1.20 25.24
CA ILE A 356 8.01 -0.50 24.13
C ILE A 356 7.28 -0.72 22.80
N ALA A 357 6.77 -1.93 22.53
CA ALA A 357 5.98 -2.21 21.34
C ALA A 357 4.70 -1.34 21.29
N ILE A 358 4.06 -1.06 22.43
CA ILE A 358 2.94 -0.13 22.50
C ILE A 358 3.36 1.32 22.21
N LEU A 359 4.55 1.75 22.65
CA LEU A 359 5.08 3.07 22.27
C LEU A 359 5.34 3.18 20.77
N ILE A 360 5.86 2.12 20.14
CA ILE A 360 5.99 2.06 18.68
C ILE A 360 4.60 2.02 18.02
N TRP A 361 3.63 1.31 18.57
CA TRP A 361 2.26 1.31 18.06
C TRP A 361 1.62 2.71 18.07
N LEU A 362 1.87 3.53 19.10
CA LEU A 362 1.39 4.92 19.16
C LEU A 362 1.94 5.80 18.02
N SER A 363 3.06 5.42 17.39
CA SER A 363 3.57 6.12 16.21
C SER A 363 2.63 6.04 15.01
N LEU A 364 1.82 4.99 14.90
CA LEU A 364 0.83 4.86 13.82
C LEU A 364 -0.30 5.89 13.99
N VAL A 365 -0.65 6.22 15.24
CA VAL A 365 -1.59 7.30 15.51
C VAL A 365 -1.02 8.65 15.07
N ALA A 366 0.27 8.91 15.33
CA ALA A 366 0.98 10.11 14.85
C ALA A 366 0.97 10.18 13.32
N ASN A 367 1.44 9.10 12.67
CA ASN A 367 1.54 9.01 11.23
C ASN A 367 0.18 9.21 10.54
N THR A 368 -0.90 8.60 11.04
CA THR A 368 -2.24 8.68 10.45
C THR A 368 -3.00 9.97 10.78
N SER A 369 -2.68 10.66 11.89
CA SER A 369 -3.42 11.87 12.32
C SER A 369 -3.27 13.03 11.32
N GLY A 370 -2.06 13.25 10.79
CA GLY A 370 -1.78 14.27 9.77
C GLY A 370 -2.55 14.06 8.46
N PRO A 371 -2.41 12.89 7.80
CA PRO A 371 -3.20 12.50 6.65
C PRO A 371 -4.70 12.61 6.88
N SER A 372 -5.21 12.14 8.02
CA SER A 372 -6.64 12.23 8.36
C SER A 372 -7.12 13.68 8.46
N TYR A 373 -6.27 14.58 8.97
CA TYR A 373 -6.55 16.01 9.01
C TYR A 373 -6.63 16.63 7.61
N SER A 374 -5.63 16.39 6.77
CA SER A 374 -5.55 16.94 5.42
C SER A 374 -6.58 16.34 4.47
N LEU A 375 -7.00 15.09 4.69
CA LEU A 375 -8.01 14.41 3.89
C LEU A 375 -9.33 15.18 3.84
N GLY A 376 -9.81 15.71 4.96
CA GLY A 376 -11.04 16.53 4.96
C GLY A 376 -10.89 17.86 4.24
N ILE A 377 -9.68 18.44 4.26
CA ILE A 377 -9.36 19.66 3.51
C ILE A 377 -9.42 19.35 2.02
N ASP A 378 -8.82 18.25 1.57
CA ASP A 378 -8.80 17.85 0.17
C ASP A 378 -10.20 17.59 -0.40
N PHE A 379 -11.08 16.95 0.37
CA PHE A 379 -12.49 16.81 -0.02
C PHE A 379 -13.18 18.17 -0.24
N GLN A 380 -12.89 19.16 0.60
CA GLN A 380 -13.41 20.51 0.41
C GLN A 380 -12.87 21.19 -0.86
N ILE A 381 -11.66 20.85 -1.32
CA ILE A 381 -11.04 21.46 -2.53
C ILE A 381 -11.77 21.04 -3.81
N LEU A 382 -12.33 19.83 -3.86
CA LEU A 382 -12.94 19.24 -5.07
C LEU A 382 -14.11 20.05 -5.63
N ALA A 383 -14.96 20.61 -4.76
CA ALA A 383 -16.15 21.32 -5.18
C ALA A 383 -16.56 22.43 -4.22
N ARG A 384 -17.15 23.51 -4.76
CA ARG A 384 -17.69 24.62 -3.95
C ARG A 384 -18.80 24.18 -2.99
N PHE A 385 -19.57 23.15 -3.34
CA PHE A 385 -20.57 22.60 -2.42
C PHE A 385 -19.89 21.83 -1.26
N ALA A 386 -18.79 21.13 -1.54
CA ALA A 386 -18.03 20.38 -0.53
C ALA A 386 -17.42 21.30 0.53
N GLN A 387 -17.05 22.54 0.14
CA GLN A 387 -16.61 23.59 1.08
C GLN A 387 -17.67 23.99 2.11
N LYS A 388 -18.96 23.84 1.78
CA LYS A 388 -20.06 24.16 2.70
C LYS A 388 -20.28 23.08 3.75
N ILE A 389 -19.77 21.88 3.52
CA ILE A 389 -19.88 20.76 4.45
C ILE A 389 -18.76 20.92 5.49
N PRO A 390 -19.08 20.88 6.80
CA PRO A 390 -18.08 21.00 7.86
C PRO A 390 -16.99 19.94 7.75
N ARG A 391 -15.73 20.33 8.03
CA ARG A 391 -14.56 19.47 7.84
C ARG A 391 -14.66 18.13 8.59
N PHE A 392 -15.20 18.13 9.82
CA PHE A 392 -15.32 16.90 10.61
C PHE A 392 -16.15 15.82 9.90
N VAL A 393 -17.13 16.21 9.06
CA VAL A 393 -17.94 15.26 8.28
C VAL A 393 -17.06 14.55 7.25
N TRP A 394 -16.19 15.30 6.57
CA TRP A 394 -15.24 14.74 5.62
C TRP A 394 -14.16 13.90 6.29
N ASN A 395 -13.65 14.32 7.45
CA ASN A 395 -12.72 13.50 8.24
C ASN A 395 -13.38 12.18 8.65
N THR A 396 -14.63 12.23 9.13
CA THR A 396 -15.41 11.03 9.50
C THR A 396 -15.61 10.10 8.30
N ALA A 397 -15.99 10.64 7.14
CA ALA A 397 -16.15 9.85 5.92
C ALA A 397 -14.82 9.20 5.51
N GLY A 398 -13.72 9.97 5.54
CA GLY A 398 -12.37 9.48 5.27
C GLY A 398 -11.98 8.33 6.18
N VAL A 399 -12.18 8.48 7.50
CA VAL A 399 -11.91 7.42 8.49
C VAL A 399 -12.69 6.16 8.19
N ILE A 400 -14.00 6.28 7.93
CA ILE A 400 -14.83 5.12 7.60
C ILE A 400 -14.27 4.41 6.36
N ILE A 401 -13.93 5.16 5.31
CA ILE A 401 -13.42 4.58 4.05
C ILE A 401 -12.12 3.81 4.31
N TYR A 402 -11.09 4.45 4.86
CA TYR A 402 -9.81 3.75 5.06
C TYR A 402 -9.90 2.63 6.10
N THR A 403 -10.83 2.70 7.05
CA THR A 403 -11.08 1.62 8.03
C THR A 403 -11.71 0.42 7.35
N VAL A 404 -12.72 0.62 6.48
CA VAL A 404 -13.33 -0.46 5.70
C VAL A 404 -12.29 -1.10 4.78
N CYS A 405 -11.48 -0.27 4.10
CA CYS A 405 -10.38 -0.76 3.28
C CYS A 405 -9.36 -1.56 4.12
N ALA A 406 -9.02 -1.11 5.33
CA ALA A 406 -8.07 -1.81 6.22
C ALA A 406 -8.62 -3.17 6.67
N LEU A 407 -9.91 -3.22 7.01
CA LEU A 407 -10.57 -4.47 7.35
C LEU A 407 -10.57 -5.44 6.17
N ALA A 408 -10.79 -4.97 4.94
CA ALA A 408 -10.77 -5.80 3.74
C ALA A 408 -9.35 -6.27 3.37
N GLY A 409 -8.36 -5.37 3.43
CA GLY A 409 -6.97 -5.61 3.00
C GLY A 409 -6.05 -6.24 4.05
N ARG A 410 -6.56 -6.52 5.27
CA ARG A 410 -5.76 -6.97 6.44
C ARG A 410 -4.83 -8.17 6.22
N ASN A 411 -5.14 -9.04 5.26
CA ASN A 411 -4.36 -10.25 4.98
C ASN A 411 -3.28 -10.06 3.90
N ASN A 412 -3.29 -8.95 3.15
CA ASN A 412 -2.45 -8.75 1.96
C ASN A 412 -1.54 -7.50 2.08
N LEU A 413 -1.04 -7.22 3.29
CA LEU A 413 -0.32 -5.97 3.58
C LEU A 413 0.93 -5.76 2.69
N ALA A 414 1.73 -6.81 2.47
CA ALA A 414 2.93 -6.72 1.65
C ALA A 414 2.61 -6.39 0.17
N GLU A 415 1.57 -7.00 -0.39
CA GLU A 415 1.10 -6.75 -1.75
C GLU A 415 0.52 -5.33 -1.90
N ILE A 416 -0.18 -4.85 -0.87
CA ILE A 416 -0.62 -3.46 -0.80
C ILE A 416 0.60 -2.54 -0.85
N PHE A 417 1.61 -2.75 -0.01
CA PHE A 417 2.81 -1.90 -0.04
C PHE A 417 3.49 -1.89 -1.40
N THR A 418 3.70 -3.03 -2.03
CA THR A 418 4.50 -3.11 -3.25
C THR A 418 3.79 -2.49 -4.45
N ASN A 419 2.49 -2.77 -4.65
CA ASN A 419 1.76 -2.27 -5.81
C ASN A 419 1.26 -0.83 -5.64
N PHE A 420 0.67 -0.56 -4.49
CA PHE A 420 -0.07 0.68 -4.31
C PHE A 420 0.87 1.85 -4.00
N LEU A 421 1.94 1.64 -3.22
CA LEU A 421 2.91 2.70 -2.92
C LEU A 421 3.71 3.13 -4.16
N ALA A 422 4.11 2.17 -5.01
CA ALA A 422 4.82 2.47 -6.25
C ALA A 422 3.99 3.37 -7.17
N LEU A 423 2.71 3.02 -7.38
CA LEU A 423 1.77 3.82 -8.19
C LEU A 423 1.58 5.24 -7.66
N MET A 424 1.61 5.44 -6.33
CA MET A 424 1.56 6.77 -5.73
C MET A 424 2.81 7.59 -6.04
N GLY A 425 3.98 6.97 -5.92
CA GLY A 425 5.27 7.61 -6.19
C GLY A 425 5.33 8.18 -7.61
N TYR A 426 4.84 7.43 -8.61
CA TYR A 426 4.88 7.83 -10.01
C TYR A 426 4.19 9.16 -10.28
N TRP A 427 2.93 9.28 -9.86
CA TRP A 427 2.17 10.49 -10.17
C TRP A 427 2.66 11.68 -9.36
N VAL A 428 3.09 11.47 -8.11
CA VAL A 428 3.64 12.55 -7.26
C VAL A 428 4.95 13.07 -7.87
N ALA A 429 5.82 12.18 -8.38
CA ALA A 429 7.04 12.60 -9.06
C ALA A 429 6.74 13.46 -10.30
N ILE A 430 5.78 13.05 -11.12
CA ILE A 430 5.33 13.84 -12.29
C ILE A 430 4.75 15.19 -11.84
N TRP A 431 3.89 15.18 -10.81
CA TRP A 431 3.29 16.39 -10.26
C TRP A 431 4.34 17.38 -9.74
N ILE A 432 5.34 16.90 -9.01
CA ILE A 432 6.46 17.70 -8.52
C ILE A 432 7.28 18.27 -9.68
N ALA A 433 7.59 17.47 -10.70
CA ALA A 433 8.32 17.94 -11.87
C ALA A 433 7.58 19.11 -12.54
N VAL A 434 6.27 18.98 -12.76
CA VAL A 434 5.44 20.05 -13.34
C VAL A 434 5.40 21.30 -12.46
N ILE A 435 5.32 21.16 -11.13
CA ILE A 435 5.38 22.32 -10.21
C ILE A 435 6.75 23.00 -10.29
N LEU A 436 7.85 22.25 -10.29
CA LEU A 436 9.19 22.81 -10.36
C LEU A 436 9.41 23.54 -11.70
N GLU A 437 8.94 22.99 -12.81
CA GLU A 437 8.97 23.65 -14.12
C GLU A 437 8.17 24.96 -14.13
N ASP A 438 6.93 24.95 -13.62
CA ASP A 438 6.09 26.15 -13.47
C ASP A 438 6.81 27.24 -12.66
N GLN A 439 7.45 26.88 -11.56
CA GLN A 439 8.15 27.84 -10.69
C GLN A 439 9.46 28.36 -11.27
N VAL A 440 10.32 27.46 -11.77
CA VAL A 440 11.70 27.78 -12.14
C VAL A 440 11.79 28.36 -13.55
N ILE A 441 10.90 27.95 -14.46
CA ILE A 441 10.92 28.36 -15.86
C ILE A 441 9.90 29.47 -16.10
N PHE A 442 8.61 29.20 -15.85
CA PHE A 442 7.53 30.09 -16.27
C PHE A 442 7.29 31.26 -15.30
N ARG A 443 7.41 31.01 -13.99
CA ARG A 443 7.11 31.99 -12.93
C ARG A 443 8.34 32.57 -12.24
N ARG A 444 9.53 32.37 -12.81
CA ARG A 444 10.82 32.78 -12.23
C ARG A 444 10.85 34.24 -11.78
N THR A 445 10.20 35.13 -12.53
CA THR A 445 10.20 36.58 -12.27
C THR A 445 8.88 37.11 -11.70
N GLN A 446 7.77 36.44 -11.97
CA GLN A 446 6.43 36.90 -11.59
C GLN A 446 6.00 36.39 -10.21
N GLY A 447 6.47 35.21 -9.79
CA GLY A 447 6.03 34.55 -8.56
C GLY A 447 4.54 34.15 -8.58
N TYR A 448 3.97 33.97 -7.39
CA TYR A 448 2.56 33.62 -7.19
C TYR A 448 1.81 34.74 -6.47
N ASP A 449 0.62 35.07 -6.97
CA ASP A 449 -0.37 35.80 -6.20
C ASP A 449 -1.24 34.81 -5.40
N TRP A 450 -0.87 34.59 -4.15
CA TRP A 450 -1.57 33.64 -3.27
C TRP A 450 -2.99 34.06 -2.89
N THR A 451 -3.40 35.30 -3.16
CA THR A 451 -4.70 35.83 -2.75
C THR A 451 -5.86 35.31 -3.61
N VAL A 452 -5.59 34.97 -4.87
CA VAL A 452 -6.61 34.56 -5.86
C VAL A 452 -6.92 33.05 -5.84
N TRP A 453 -6.53 32.35 -4.77
CA TRP A 453 -6.58 30.88 -4.65
C TRP A 453 -7.97 30.24 -4.88
N ASN A 454 -9.06 31.00 -4.69
CA ASN A 454 -10.44 30.54 -4.87
C ASN A 454 -11.17 31.25 -6.03
N GLU A 455 -10.47 32.00 -6.88
CA GLU A 455 -11.03 32.76 -7.99
C GLU A 455 -10.79 32.05 -9.34
N GLN A 456 -11.76 31.22 -9.75
CA GLN A 456 -11.65 30.40 -10.96
C GLN A 456 -11.23 31.18 -12.23
N SER A 457 -11.71 32.41 -12.41
CA SER A 457 -11.41 33.24 -13.60
C SER A 457 -10.00 33.80 -13.65
N LYS A 458 -9.28 33.83 -12.52
CA LYS A 458 -7.90 34.32 -12.42
C LYS A 458 -6.86 33.21 -12.38
N LEU A 459 -7.31 31.96 -12.29
CA LEU A 459 -6.46 30.78 -12.30
C LEU A 459 -6.29 30.25 -13.73
N PRO A 460 -5.17 29.58 -14.05
CA PRO A 460 -4.95 29.05 -15.39
C PRO A 460 -6.01 28.02 -15.76
N ILE A 461 -6.21 27.80 -17.06
CA ILE A 461 -7.09 26.72 -17.56
C ILE A 461 -6.45 25.35 -17.27
N GLY A 462 -5.12 25.27 -17.38
CA GLY A 462 -4.35 24.10 -16.95
C GLY A 462 -4.18 22.98 -17.98
N ILE A 463 -4.59 23.18 -19.23
CA ILE A 463 -4.52 22.15 -20.28
C ILE A 463 -3.07 21.70 -20.53
N ALA A 464 -2.11 22.62 -20.57
CA ALA A 464 -0.70 22.28 -20.76
C ALA A 464 -0.18 21.38 -19.64
N ALA A 465 -0.42 21.76 -18.37
CA ALA A 465 -0.03 20.95 -17.21
C ALA A 465 -0.71 19.57 -17.20
N LEU A 466 -1.99 19.49 -17.59
CA LEU A 466 -2.70 18.23 -17.73
C LEU A 466 -2.08 17.33 -18.81
N ILE A 467 -1.78 17.88 -19.99
CA ILE A 467 -1.14 17.12 -21.06
C ILE A 467 0.24 16.64 -20.63
N THR A 468 1.06 17.51 -20.03
CA THR A 468 2.37 17.11 -19.49
C THR A 468 2.25 16.00 -18.45
N PHE A 469 1.25 16.07 -17.58
CA PHE A 469 0.99 15.03 -16.59
C PHE A 469 0.60 13.69 -17.22
N LEU A 470 -0.29 13.70 -18.22
CA LEU A 470 -0.69 12.51 -18.95
C LEU A 470 0.45 11.90 -19.78
N VAL A 471 1.31 12.73 -20.39
CA VAL A 471 2.52 12.28 -21.08
C VAL A 471 3.52 11.68 -20.09
N GLY A 472 3.67 12.26 -18.90
CA GLY A 472 4.48 11.69 -17.82
C GLY A 472 4.03 10.28 -17.44
N TRP A 473 2.71 10.03 -17.39
CA TRP A 473 2.16 8.71 -17.15
C TRP A 473 2.53 7.68 -18.22
N VAL A 474 2.64 8.08 -19.49
CA VAL A 474 3.14 7.17 -20.54
C VAL A 474 4.55 6.71 -20.19
N GLY A 475 5.43 7.61 -19.74
CA GLY A 475 6.77 7.25 -19.28
C GLY A 475 6.76 6.29 -18.10
N ALA A 476 5.93 6.56 -17.09
CA ALA A 476 5.77 5.67 -15.93
C ALA A 476 5.28 4.27 -16.33
N ILE A 477 4.26 4.19 -17.18
CA ILE A 477 3.71 2.92 -17.68
C ILE A 477 4.77 2.14 -18.46
N LEU A 478 5.60 2.79 -19.29
CA LEU A 478 6.65 2.06 -20.03
C LEU A 478 7.74 1.47 -19.13
N CYS A 479 7.95 2.06 -17.95
CA CYS A 479 9.05 1.75 -17.03
C CYS A 479 8.64 1.01 -15.74
N MET A 480 7.35 0.82 -15.47
CA MET A 480 6.90 0.14 -14.25
C MET A 480 6.92 -1.39 -14.40
N ALA A 481 7.28 -2.13 -13.35
CA ALA A 481 7.02 -3.56 -13.20
C ALA A 481 6.07 -3.77 -12.02
N GLN A 482 4.77 -3.74 -12.26
CA GLN A 482 3.77 -4.01 -11.23
C GLN A 482 3.26 -5.44 -11.35
N VAL A 483 2.63 -5.98 -10.30
CA VAL A 483 2.08 -7.36 -10.30
C VAL A 483 1.22 -7.65 -11.54
N TRP A 484 0.49 -6.64 -12.03
CA TRP A 484 -0.46 -6.77 -13.14
C TRP A 484 0.11 -6.39 -14.51
N TYR A 485 1.28 -5.74 -14.55
CA TYR A 485 1.82 -5.22 -15.79
C TYR A 485 3.32 -4.92 -15.65
N ILE A 486 4.11 -5.53 -16.54
CA ILE A 486 5.52 -5.22 -16.72
C ILE A 486 5.69 -4.42 -18.00
N GLY A 487 6.17 -3.19 -17.85
CA GLY A 487 6.45 -2.30 -18.97
C GLY A 487 7.60 -2.82 -19.84
N PRO A 488 7.59 -2.52 -21.14
CA PRO A 488 8.58 -3.03 -22.09
C PRO A 488 10.02 -2.55 -21.81
N ILE A 489 10.20 -1.47 -21.05
CA ILE A 489 11.52 -1.01 -20.58
C ILE A 489 11.89 -1.74 -19.30
N ALA A 490 10.94 -1.89 -18.37
CA ALA A 490 11.14 -2.60 -17.10
C ALA A 490 11.54 -4.06 -17.31
N GLY A 491 10.84 -4.77 -18.20
CA GLY A 491 11.09 -6.19 -18.51
C GLY A 491 12.44 -6.49 -19.16
N LYS A 492 13.23 -5.46 -19.50
CA LYS A 492 14.62 -5.65 -19.97
C LYS A 492 15.62 -5.80 -18.82
N VAL A 493 15.19 -5.62 -17.56
CA VAL A 493 16.06 -5.61 -16.38
C VAL A 493 15.84 -6.86 -15.53
N GLY A 494 16.75 -7.83 -15.64
CA GLY A 494 16.69 -9.05 -14.82
C GLY A 494 15.50 -9.96 -15.14
N GLU A 495 15.30 -10.97 -14.31
CA GLU A 495 14.23 -11.97 -14.48
C GLU A 495 12.83 -11.38 -14.25
N TYR A 496 12.72 -10.43 -13.32
CA TYR A 496 11.44 -9.91 -12.81
C TYR A 496 11.18 -8.43 -13.16
N GLY A 497 12.08 -7.79 -13.92
CA GLY A 497 12.00 -6.37 -14.22
C GLY A 497 12.45 -5.48 -13.05
N ALA A 498 12.14 -4.19 -13.15
CA ALA A 498 12.31 -3.22 -12.08
C ALA A 498 10.96 -2.57 -11.74
N ASP A 499 10.62 -2.53 -10.44
CA ASP A 499 9.45 -1.99 -9.74
C ASP A 499 8.41 -2.97 -9.13
N VAL A 500 8.71 -4.29 -8.99
CA VAL A 500 8.17 -5.31 -8.02
C VAL A 500 8.12 -6.74 -8.61
N THR A 501 8.35 -7.75 -7.75
CA THR A 501 8.50 -9.18 -8.08
C THR A 501 7.59 -10.06 -7.19
N GLY A 502 7.30 -11.29 -7.62
CA GLY A 502 6.69 -12.34 -6.78
C GLY A 502 7.69 -13.46 -6.49
N THR A 503 7.66 -14.04 -5.28
CA THR A 503 8.67 -15.04 -4.88
C THR A 503 8.09 -16.44 -4.69
N ARG A 504 8.75 -17.42 -5.31
CA ARG A 504 8.75 -18.82 -4.88
C ARG A 504 9.24 -18.94 -3.43
N ARG A 505 8.35 -19.33 -2.50
CA ARG A 505 8.69 -19.48 -1.07
C ARG A 505 9.48 -20.76 -0.78
N THR A 506 9.20 -21.81 -1.53
CA THR A 506 9.79 -23.13 -1.36
C THR A 506 10.16 -23.69 -2.72
N ASN A 507 11.35 -24.28 -2.82
CA ASN A 507 11.72 -25.03 -4.01
C ASN A 507 10.94 -26.35 -4.06
N PRO A 508 10.77 -26.93 -5.26
CA PRO A 508 10.27 -28.30 -5.40
C PRO A 508 11.06 -29.27 -4.51
N ALA A 509 10.41 -30.35 -4.06
CA ALA A 509 11.05 -31.34 -3.19
C ALA A 509 12.20 -32.11 -3.87
N VAL A 510 12.28 -32.05 -5.20
CA VAL A 510 13.32 -32.66 -6.04
C VAL A 510 13.73 -31.63 -7.08
N ASP A 511 15.04 -31.38 -7.22
CA ASP A 511 15.56 -30.44 -8.20
C ASP A 511 15.44 -30.98 -9.63
N LEU A 512 15.30 -30.08 -10.62
CA LEU A 512 15.11 -30.44 -12.03
C LEU A 512 16.19 -31.41 -12.57
N HIS A 513 17.43 -31.24 -12.13
CA HIS A 513 18.57 -32.07 -12.56
C HIS A 513 18.68 -33.40 -11.80
N GLU A 514 17.92 -33.58 -10.72
CA GLU A 514 17.81 -34.84 -9.99
C GLU A 514 16.66 -35.71 -10.52
N LEU A 515 15.80 -35.16 -11.36
CA LEU A 515 14.74 -35.92 -12.01
C LEU A 515 15.33 -36.96 -12.97
N PRO A 516 14.67 -38.13 -13.12
CA PRO A 516 14.97 -39.03 -14.21
C PRO A 516 14.76 -38.35 -15.56
N ASN A 517 15.29 -38.95 -16.62
CA ASN A 517 15.10 -38.43 -17.97
C ASN A 517 13.61 -38.18 -18.26
N ILE A 518 13.28 -36.94 -18.59
CA ILE A 518 11.92 -36.54 -18.90
C ILE A 518 11.63 -36.92 -20.35
N ASP A 519 10.59 -37.72 -20.57
CA ASP A 519 10.16 -38.19 -21.89
C ASP A 519 9.00 -37.37 -22.46
N LEU A 520 8.14 -36.85 -21.59
CA LEU A 520 6.95 -36.05 -21.92
C LEU A 520 6.66 -35.05 -20.80
N VAL A 521 6.18 -33.86 -21.15
CA VAL A 521 5.62 -32.89 -20.20
C VAL A 521 4.14 -32.69 -20.48
N LEU A 522 3.31 -32.80 -19.44
CA LEU A 522 1.92 -32.36 -19.45
C LEU A 522 1.86 -30.99 -18.76
N LEU A 523 1.56 -29.94 -19.51
CA LEU A 523 1.53 -28.57 -19.00
C LEU A 523 0.09 -28.06 -18.97
N SER A 524 -0.51 -27.99 -17.78
CA SER A 524 -1.89 -27.55 -17.56
C SER A 524 -2.16 -26.14 -18.09
N HIS A 525 -1.23 -25.20 -17.91
CA HIS A 525 -1.24 -23.86 -18.52
C HIS A 525 0.14 -23.20 -18.47
N TYR A 526 0.34 -22.14 -19.25
CA TYR A 526 1.61 -21.40 -19.31
C TYR A 526 1.60 -20.21 -18.35
N HIS A 527 2.20 -20.38 -17.18
CA HIS A 527 2.40 -19.34 -16.15
C HIS A 527 3.65 -19.67 -15.31
N ALA A 528 4.27 -18.66 -14.68
CA ALA A 528 5.60 -18.77 -14.09
C ALA A 528 5.69 -19.64 -12.82
N ASP A 529 4.57 -19.91 -12.15
CA ASP A 529 4.46 -20.86 -11.04
C ASP A 529 4.43 -22.32 -11.50
N HIS A 530 3.89 -22.60 -12.69
CA HIS A 530 3.82 -23.94 -13.29
C HIS A 530 4.95 -24.25 -14.27
N PHE A 531 5.47 -23.25 -14.96
CA PHE A 531 6.53 -23.37 -15.96
C PHE A 531 7.38 -22.11 -15.98
N ASP A 532 8.37 -22.07 -15.07
CA ASP A 532 9.24 -20.91 -14.91
C ASP A 532 10.31 -20.81 -16.02
N GLN A 533 11.03 -19.69 -16.04
CA GLN A 533 12.07 -19.43 -17.03
C GLN A 533 13.28 -20.38 -16.89
N HIS A 534 13.54 -20.91 -15.70
CA HIS A 534 14.63 -21.84 -15.44
C HIS A 534 14.34 -23.22 -16.05
N VAL A 535 13.15 -23.77 -15.80
CA VAL A 535 12.63 -24.99 -16.43
C VAL A 535 12.57 -24.79 -17.93
N GLU A 536 11.99 -23.68 -18.40
CA GLU A 536 11.88 -23.38 -19.82
C GLU A 536 13.26 -23.34 -20.51
N SER A 537 14.26 -22.72 -19.90
CA SER A 537 15.62 -22.63 -20.48
C SER A 537 16.42 -23.94 -20.38
N SER A 538 16.11 -24.79 -19.40
CA SER A 538 16.84 -26.03 -19.13
C SER A 538 16.34 -27.23 -19.94
N LEU A 539 15.06 -27.24 -20.32
CA LEU A 539 14.47 -28.35 -21.07
C LEU A 539 14.94 -28.34 -22.54
N ARG A 540 15.20 -29.53 -23.08
CA ARG A 540 15.53 -29.70 -24.50
C ARG A 540 14.35 -29.24 -25.37
N ARG A 541 14.63 -28.45 -26.42
CA ARG A 541 13.59 -27.89 -27.31
C ARG A 541 12.78 -28.95 -28.06
N SER A 542 13.35 -30.15 -28.23
CA SER A 542 12.69 -31.30 -28.85
C SER A 542 11.86 -32.16 -27.89
N LEU A 543 11.77 -31.79 -26.61
CA LEU A 543 10.96 -32.50 -25.63
C LEU A 543 9.48 -32.37 -26.00
N PRO A 544 8.74 -33.48 -26.13
CA PRO A 544 7.30 -33.42 -26.32
C PRO A 544 6.60 -32.74 -25.14
N ILE A 545 5.77 -31.74 -25.44
CA ILE A 545 4.92 -31.04 -24.48
C ILE A 545 3.47 -31.14 -24.95
N ILE A 546 2.57 -31.67 -24.13
CA ILE A 546 1.13 -31.62 -24.36
C ILE A 546 0.55 -30.53 -23.44
N THR A 547 -0.20 -29.59 -24.02
CA THR A 547 -0.66 -28.39 -23.30
C THR A 547 -1.93 -27.79 -23.90
N THR A 548 -2.34 -26.61 -23.46
CA THR A 548 -3.50 -25.88 -24.00
C THR A 548 -3.16 -25.20 -25.33
N PRO A 549 -4.16 -24.91 -26.19
CA PRO A 549 -3.94 -24.14 -27.41
C PRO A 549 -3.25 -22.78 -27.15
N HIS A 550 -3.60 -22.13 -26.04
CA HIS A 550 -2.98 -20.87 -25.60
C HIS A 550 -1.48 -21.06 -25.27
N ALA A 551 -1.13 -22.04 -24.44
CA ALA A 551 0.25 -22.30 -24.05
C ALA A 551 1.12 -22.70 -25.26
N LYS A 552 0.58 -23.50 -26.19
CA LYS A 552 1.27 -23.85 -27.43
C LYS A 552 1.66 -22.62 -28.24
N SER A 553 0.76 -21.63 -28.35
CA SER A 553 1.06 -20.39 -29.07
C SER A 553 2.30 -19.69 -28.50
N HIS A 554 2.46 -19.64 -27.17
CA HIS A 554 3.61 -19.01 -26.50
C HIS A 554 4.89 -19.84 -26.58
N LEU A 555 4.81 -21.16 -26.49
CA LEU A 555 5.98 -22.05 -26.49
C LEU A 555 6.56 -22.29 -27.88
N ALA A 556 5.71 -22.29 -28.91
CA ALA A 556 6.10 -22.59 -30.29
C ALA A 556 6.40 -21.34 -31.15
N SER A 557 5.98 -20.14 -30.74
CA SER A 557 6.17 -18.91 -31.53
C SER A 557 7.36 -18.05 -31.13
N LYS A 558 8.31 -18.57 -30.34
CA LYS A 558 9.49 -17.82 -29.88
C LYS A 558 10.57 -17.68 -30.97
N GLY A 559 11.58 -16.85 -30.69
CA GLY A 559 12.71 -16.61 -31.59
C GLY A 559 13.53 -17.89 -31.89
N GLU A 560 14.39 -17.80 -32.91
CA GLU A 560 15.21 -18.91 -33.37
C GLU A 560 16.10 -19.47 -32.24
N GLY A 561 15.96 -20.76 -31.93
CA GLY A 561 16.67 -21.43 -30.82
C GLY A 561 15.94 -21.44 -29.47
N GLU A 562 14.88 -20.66 -29.31
CA GLU A 562 14.09 -20.59 -28.07
C GLU A 562 12.76 -21.34 -28.16
N ALA A 563 12.19 -21.49 -29.34
CA ALA A 563 10.92 -22.20 -29.54
C ALA A 563 11.05 -23.71 -29.31
N PHE A 564 10.07 -24.30 -28.62
CA PHE A 564 9.92 -25.75 -28.55
C PHE A 564 9.38 -26.29 -29.88
N THR A 565 9.96 -27.39 -30.35
CA THR A 565 9.69 -27.94 -31.68
C THR A 565 8.64 -29.05 -31.68
N SER A 566 8.27 -29.57 -30.50
CA SER A 566 7.31 -30.68 -30.33
C SER A 566 6.23 -30.33 -29.30
N VAL A 567 5.40 -29.33 -29.61
CA VAL A 567 4.29 -28.91 -28.73
C VAL A 567 2.95 -29.29 -29.35
N HIS A 568 2.16 -30.06 -28.60
CA HIS A 568 0.84 -30.56 -28.98
C HIS A 568 -0.20 -29.90 -28.09
N ASP A 569 -1.28 -29.41 -28.68
CA ASP A 569 -2.41 -28.84 -27.97
C ASP A 569 -3.58 -29.81 -27.93
N LEU A 570 -4.26 -29.89 -26.79
CA LEU A 570 -5.54 -30.58 -26.64
C LEU A 570 -6.54 -29.60 -26.03
N ASP A 571 -7.68 -29.41 -26.69
CA ASP A 571 -8.84 -28.77 -26.08
C ASP A 571 -9.60 -29.78 -25.20
N PHE A 572 -10.69 -29.37 -24.58
CA PHE A 572 -11.48 -30.24 -23.72
C PHE A 572 -12.05 -31.44 -24.49
N PHE A 573 -11.70 -32.62 -24.02
CA PHE A 573 -12.00 -33.93 -24.58
C PHE A 573 -11.32 -34.27 -25.90
N ASP A 574 -10.36 -33.46 -26.35
CA ASP A 574 -9.43 -33.90 -27.39
C ASP A 574 -8.49 -34.96 -26.82
N GLU A 575 -8.22 -35.99 -27.63
CA GLU A 575 -7.46 -37.16 -27.24
C GLU A 575 -6.18 -37.28 -28.07
N MET A 576 -5.09 -37.68 -27.43
CA MET A 576 -3.83 -38.01 -28.09
C MET A 576 -3.28 -39.32 -27.53
N LEU A 577 -2.99 -40.27 -28.42
CA LEU A 577 -2.26 -41.48 -28.06
C LEU A 577 -0.76 -41.18 -28.02
N VAL A 578 -0.09 -41.59 -26.94
CA VAL A 578 1.35 -41.46 -26.76
C VAL A 578 1.97 -42.85 -26.67
N ASP A 579 2.78 -43.21 -27.68
CA ASP A 579 3.47 -44.49 -27.74
C ASP A 579 4.67 -44.54 -26.80
N ILE A 580 4.82 -45.65 -26.05
CA ILE A 580 5.97 -45.89 -25.20
C ILE A 580 7.09 -46.52 -26.05
N LYS A 581 8.05 -45.68 -26.46
CA LYS A 581 9.06 -45.93 -27.51
C LYS A 581 10.07 -47.08 -27.29
N ASP A 582 9.86 -47.95 -26.31
CA ASP A 582 10.82 -49.03 -25.99
C ASP A 582 10.16 -50.37 -25.62
N SER A 583 8.86 -50.55 -25.89
CA SER A 583 8.16 -51.77 -25.54
C SER A 583 7.94 -52.69 -26.75
N ASN A 584 8.38 -53.95 -26.64
CA ASN A 584 7.98 -55.04 -27.57
C ASN A 584 6.48 -55.38 -27.46
N THR A 585 5.75 -54.68 -26.59
CA THR A 585 4.31 -54.77 -26.37
C THR A 585 3.66 -53.56 -27.03
N LYS A 586 2.41 -53.64 -27.47
CA LYS A 586 1.65 -52.48 -27.99
C LYS A 586 1.24 -51.50 -26.86
N ALA A 587 2.14 -51.20 -25.92
CA ALA A 587 1.83 -50.38 -24.75
C ALA A 587 1.88 -48.89 -25.10
N ALA A 588 0.83 -48.17 -24.74
CA ALA A 588 0.70 -46.74 -24.94
C ALA A 588 -0.10 -46.14 -23.79
N PHE A 589 -0.14 -44.81 -23.72
CA PHE A 589 -1.13 -44.13 -22.87
C PHE A 589 -1.87 -43.08 -23.67
N LYS A 590 -3.16 -42.98 -23.42
CA LYS A 590 -4.03 -41.97 -24.04
C LYS A 590 -4.16 -40.78 -23.09
N VAL A 591 -3.86 -39.60 -23.61
CA VAL A 591 -3.97 -38.32 -22.90
C VAL A 591 -5.22 -37.62 -23.43
N THR A 592 -6.14 -37.25 -22.54
CA THR A 592 -7.32 -36.48 -22.90
C THR A 592 -7.33 -35.16 -22.12
N GLY A 593 -7.55 -34.04 -22.80
CA GLY A 593 -7.72 -32.74 -22.13
C GLY A 593 -9.01 -32.73 -21.32
N MET A 594 -8.94 -32.41 -20.02
CA MET A 594 -10.13 -32.31 -19.16
C MET A 594 -10.52 -30.85 -18.93
N PRO A 595 -11.83 -30.54 -18.80
CA PRO A 595 -12.30 -29.20 -18.52
C PRO A 595 -11.62 -28.57 -17.31
N GLY A 596 -11.17 -27.32 -17.44
CA GLY A 596 -10.57 -26.53 -16.35
C GLY A 596 -10.96 -25.06 -16.44
N SER A 597 -11.01 -24.36 -15.30
CA SER A 597 -11.26 -22.93 -15.27
C SER A 597 -10.74 -22.27 -14.00
N HIS A 598 -10.10 -21.10 -14.17
CA HIS A 598 -9.70 -20.21 -13.08
C HIS A 598 -10.76 -19.15 -12.72
N VAL A 599 -11.95 -19.20 -13.35
CA VAL A 599 -13.02 -18.21 -13.12
C VAL A 599 -14.24 -18.87 -12.47
N PRO A 600 -14.70 -18.41 -11.29
CA PRO A 600 -15.90 -18.94 -10.64
C PRO A 600 -17.17 -18.73 -11.47
N VAL A 601 -18.11 -19.67 -11.38
CA VAL A 601 -19.35 -19.64 -12.17
C VAL A 601 -20.51 -19.11 -11.31
N GLY A 602 -21.11 -17.98 -11.71
CA GLY A 602 -22.17 -17.26 -10.98
C GLY A 602 -22.45 -15.88 -11.61
N PRO A 603 -23.19 -14.95 -10.97
CA PRO A 603 -23.35 -13.56 -11.45
C PRO A 603 -22.00 -12.86 -11.68
N ALA A 604 -20.99 -13.23 -10.87
CA ALA A 604 -19.59 -12.83 -11.05
C ALA A 604 -18.92 -13.49 -12.27
N GLY A 605 -19.32 -14.69 -12.69
CA GLY A 605 -18.85 -15.38 -13.90
C GLY A 605 -19.49 -14.88 -15.20
N LEU A 606 -20.70 -14.30 -15.14
CA LEU A 606 -21.29 -13.55 -16.25
C LEU A 606 -20.58 -12.21 -16.47
N VAL A 607 -20.14 -11.56 -15.39
CA VAL A 607 -19.19 -10.43 -15.46
C VAL A 607 -17.80 -10.93 -15.88
N GLY A 608 -17.40 -12.14 -15.50
CA GLY A 608 -16.17 -12.81 -15.92
C GLY A 608 -16.07 -13.13 -17.41
N LYS A 609 -17.18 -13.35 -18.13
CA LYS A 609 -17.17 -13.41 -19.61
C LYS A 609 -17.06 -12.03 -20.27
N ALA A 610 -17.51 -10.96 -19.61
CA ALA A 610 -17.27 -9.58 -20.05
C ALA A 610 -15.88 -9.06 -19.62
N ASN A 611 -15.26 -9.75 -18.65
CA ASN A 611 -13.90 -9.62 -18.14
C ASN A 611 -13.09 -10.88 -18.47
N GLU A 612 -13.04 -11.30 -19.74
CA GLU A 612 -11.79 -11.86 -20.33
C GLU A 612 -10.72 -10.76 -20.30
N LEU A 613 -10.41 -10.32 -19.08
CA LEU A 613 -9.78 -9.09 -18.69
C LEU A 613 -8.34 -9.12 -19.19
N ALA A 614 -8.08 -8.47 -20.33
CA ALA A 614 -6.75 -8.07 -20.76
C ALA A 614 -5.67 -9.19 -20.83
N GLY A 615 -6.06 -10.46 -21.02
CA GLY A 615 -5.11 -11.58 -21.11
C GLY A 615 -4.42 -11.96 -19.79
N ALA A 616 -4.98 -11.60 -18.63
CA ALA A 616 -4.32 -11.73 -17.33
C ALA A 616 -4.45 -13.12 -16.65
N VAL A 617 -5.37 -13.99 -17.09
CA VAL A 617 -5.54 -15.35 -16.53
C VAL A 617 -5.57 -16.35 -17.68
N PRO A 618 -4.55 -17.21 -17.84
CA PRO A 618 -4.48 -18.15 -18.95
C PRO A 618 -5.54 -19.25 -18.82
N PRO A 619 -6.06 -19.80 -19.93
CA PRO A 619 -6.90 -20.99 -19.88
C PRO A 619 -6.09 -22.20 -19.36
N THR A 620 -6.77 -23.09 -18.64
CA THR A 620 -6.17 -24.21 -17.90
C THR A 620 -6.89 -25.51 -18.21
N ASN A 621 -6.13 -26.60 -18.28
CA ASN A 621 -6.62 -27.96 -18.48
C ASN A 621 -6.30 -28.86 -17.28
N GLY A 622 -7.22 -29.79 -17.00
CA GLY A 622 -6.86 -31.06 -16.36
C GLY A 622 -6.45 -32.10 -17.41
N TRP A 623 -6.03 -33.29 -16.97
CA TRP A 623 -5.60 -34.39 -17.84
C TRP A 623 -6.22 -35.71 -17.39
N MET A 624 -6.87 -36.42 -18.31
CA MET A 624 -7.19 -37.84 -18.11
C MET A 624 -6.10 -38.67 -18.80
N LEU A 625 -5.44 -39.53 -18.03
CA LEU A 625 -4.45 -40.48 -18.53
C LEU A 625 -5.02 -41.88 -18.44
N GLU A 626 -5.08 -42.55 -19.58
CA GLU A 626 -5.50 -43.95 -19.67
C GLU A 626 -4.29 -44.77 -20.05
N LEU A 627 -3.84 -45.65 -19.16
CA LEU A 627 -2.71 -46.55 -19.38
C LEU A 627 -3.25 -47.87 -19.93
N GLY A 628 -2.69 -48.34 -21.04
CA GLY A 628 -3.27 -49.48 -21.74
C GLY A 628 -2.43 -50.06 -22.87
N TYR A 629 -3.09 -50.91 -23.67
CA TYR A 629 -2.51 -51.60 -24.82
C TYR A 629 -3.39 -51.41 -26.05
N GLY A 630 -2.78 -51.12 -27.20
CA GLY A 630 -3.48 -51.00 -28.49
C GLY A 630 -2.72 -50.11 -29.48
N GLN A 631 -3.03 -50.27 -30.77
CA GLN A 631 -2.63 -49.32 -31.82
C GLN A 631 -3.88 -48.71 -32.45
N GLY A 632 -4.09 -47.41 -32.26
CA GLY A 632 -5.29 -46.71 -32.71
C GLY A 632 -6.52 -46.93 -31.82
N GLU A 633 -7.60 -46.20 -32.09
CA GLU A 633 -8.81 -46.15 -31.24
C GLU A 633 -9.60 -47.48 -31.22
N GLU A 634 -9.55 -48.28 -32.28
CA GLU A 634 -10.40 -49.49 -32.43
C GLU A 634 -9.90 -50.72 -31.65
N GLU A 635 -8.62 -50.76 -31.25
CA GLU A 635 -8.02 -51.86 -30.46
C GLU A 635 -7.65 -51.45 -29.02
N TRP A 636 -8.10 -50.28 -28.56
CA TRP A 636 -7.66 -49.72 -27.28
C TRP A 636 -8.26 -50.45 -26.08
N ARG A 637 -7.39 -51.00 -25.22
CA ARG A 637 -7.75 -51.53 -23.91
C ARG A 637 -7.05 -50.73 -22.82
N CYS A 638 -7.84 -49.99 -22.04
CA CYS A 638 -7.39 -49.31 -20.82
C CYS A 638 -7.38 -50.26 -19.63
N ASP A 639 -6.27 -50.32 -18.91
CA ASP A 639 -6.14 -51.10 -17.66
C ASP A 639 -6.07 -50.20 -16.41
N TYR A 640 -5.69 -48.92 -16.53
CA TYR A 640 -5.61 -47.99 -15.39
C TYR A 640 -5.87 -46.54 -15.81
N ARG A 641 -6.68 -45.80 -15.04
CA ARG A 641 -7.10 -44.43 -15.35
C ARG A 641 -6.74 -43.44 -14.24
N ILE A 642 -6.00 -42.40 -14.62
CA ILE A 642 -5.54 -41.34 -13.72
C ILE A 642 -6.16 -40.01 -14.17
N TYR A 643 -6.92 -39.37 -13.29
CA TYR A 643 -7.37 -38.00 -13.49
C TYR A 643 -6.45 -37.04 -12.74
N ILE A 644 -5.80 -36.14 -13.46
CA ILE A 644 -5.01 -35.03 -12.93
C ILE A 644 -5.87 -33.77 -13.07
N SER A 645 -6.30 -33.17 -11.96
CA SER A 645 -7.24 -32.04 -12.04
C SER A 645 -6.68 -30.81 -12.75
N GLY A 646 -5.36 -30.62 -12.69
CA GLY A 646 -4.73 -29.33 -12.96
C GLY A 646 -5.21 -28.25 -11.99
N ASP A 647 -4.72 -27.03 -12.17
CA ASP A 647 -5.14 -25.87 -11.39
C ASP A 647 -6.46 -25.36 -11.95
N THR A 648 -7.56 -25.85 -11.38
CA THR A 648 -8.93 -25.50 -11.75
C THR A 648 -9.76 -25.19 -10.52
N LEU A 649 -10.90 -24.52 -10.72
CA LEU A 649 -12.01 -24.41 -9.78
C LEU A 649 -13.04 -25.50 -10.03
N LEU A 650 -13.91 -25.74 -9.04
CA LEU A 650 -15.09 -26.57 -9.23
C LEU A 650 -16.12 -25.84 -10.11
N VAL A 651 -16.13 -26.16 -11.39
CA VAL A 651 -17.03 -25.57 -12.39
C VAL A 651 -18.03 -26.58 -12.95
N PRO A 652 -19.22 -26.15 -13.44
CA PRO A 652 -20.24 -27.07 -13.92
C PRO A 652 -19.80 -27.99 -15.05
N SER A 653 -18.85 -27.57 -15.90
CA SER A 653 -18.29 -28.42 -16.97
C SER A 653 -17.56 -29.65 -16.43
N LEU A 654 -17.12 -29.66 -15.16
CA LEU A 654 -16.56 -30.86 -14.55
C LEU A 654 -17.59 -31.97 -14.35
N ASN A 655 -18.91 -31.66 -14.36
CA ASN A 655 -19.94 -32.70 -14.33
C ASN A 655 -19.87 -33.63 -15.56
N GLU A 656 -19.38 -33.13 -16.69
CA GLU A 656 -19.23 -33.94 -17.90
C GLU A 656 -18.22 -35.07 -17.71
N ILE A 657 -17.25 -34.91 -16.81
CA ILE A 657 -16.31 -35.98 -16.44
C ILE A 657 -17.07 -37.14 -15.81
N ARG A 658 -17.96 -36.87 -14.85
CA ARG A 658 -18.82 -37.91 -14.25
C ARG A 658 -19.67 -38.58 -15.34
N ASP A 659 -20.28 -37.80 -16.21
CA ASP A 659 -21.21 -38.34 -17.21
C ASP A 659 -20.48 -39.27 -18.20
N ARG A 660 -19.23 -38.94 -18.57
CA ARG A 660 -18.39 -39.75 -19.46
C ARG A 660 -17.72 -40.94 -18.78
N TYR A 661 -17.30 -40.82 -17.52
CA TYR A 661 -16.45 -41.82 -16.87
C TYR A 661 -17.12 -42.62 -15.74
N SER A 662 -18.37 -42.31 -15.36
CA SER A 662 -19.10 -43.00 -14.28
C SER A 662 -19.23 -44.52 -14.46
N HIS A 663 -19.26 -45.01 -15.71
CA HIS A 663 -19.35 -46.43 -16.04
C HIS A 663 -17.98 -47.08 -16.31
N LEU A 664 -16.93 -46.28 -16.45
CA LEU A 664 -15.56 -46.73 -16.73
C LEU A 664 -14.70 -46.82 -15.46
N GLY A 665 -15.02 -46.01 -14.44
CA GLY A 665 -14.23 -45.90 -13.22
C GLY A 665 -12.97 -45.03 -13.43
N ILE A 666 -12.53 -44.39 -12.35
CA ILE A 666 -11.27 -43.63 -12.27
C ILE A 666 -10.49 -44.19 -11.09
N ASP A 667 -9.35 -44.82 -11.36
CA ASP A 667 -8.57 -45.52 -10.34
C ASP A 667 -7.82 -44.52 -9.42
N LEU A 668 -7.30 -43.44 -9.99
CA LEU A 668 -6.53 -42.44 -9.25
C LEU A 668 -6.92 -41.00 -9.63
N LEU A 669 -7.17 -40.17 -8.63
CA LEU A 669 -7.33 -38.72 -8.76
C LEU A 669 -6.13 -38.00 -8.12
N LEU A 670 -5.36 -37.26 -8.92
CA LEU A 670 -4.36 -36.29 -8.47
C LEU A 670 -5.01 -34.90 -8.41
N LEU A 671 -5.33 -34.46 -7.21
CA LEU A 671 -6.17 -33.31 -6.95
C LEU A 671 -5.34 -32.10 -6.54
N HIS A 672 -5.17 -31.11 -7.41
CA HIS A 672 -4.46 -29.87 -7.10
C HIS A 672 -5.36 -28.95 -6.27
N LEU A 673 -4.90 -28.64 -5.06
CA LEU A 673 -5.56 -27.74 -4.13
C LEU A 673 -4.62 -26.55 -3.84
N GLY A 674 -5.16 -25.49 -3.26
CA GLY A 674 -4.35 -24.34 -2.86
C GLY A 674 -5.18 -23.16 -2.43
N GLY A 675 -6.44 -23.08 -2.90
CA GLY A 675 -7.34 -21.97 -2.58
C GLY A 675 -6.76 -20.62 -2.98
N THR A 676 -5.89 -20.59 -3.99
CA THR A 676 -5.17 -19.40 -4.43
C THR A 676 -6.17 -18.32 -4.79
N THR A 677 -6.00 -17.11 -4.25
CA THR A 677 -6.87 -15.98 -4.54
C THR A 677 -6.09 -14.84 -5.18
N ILE A 678 -6.62 -14.30 -6.28
CA ILE A 678 -6.12 -13.07 -6.90
C ILE A 678 -7.12 -11.92 -6.68
N PRO A 679 -6.67 -10.67 -6.49
CA PRO A 679 -7.60 -9.53 -6.46
C PRO A 679 -8.40 -9.40 -7.78
N SER A 680 -9.69 -9.09 -7.71
CA SER A 680 -10.55 -8.86 -8.90
C SER A 680 -11.22 -7.49 -8.86
N PRO A 681 -11.41 -6.78 -9.99
CA PRO A 681 -12.07 -5.47 -10.02
C PRO A 681 -13.49 -5.46 -9.44
N SER A 682 -14.17 -6.61 -9.46
CA SER A 682 -15.55 -6.79 -9.02
C SER A 682 -15.70 -7.53 -7.70
N LEU A 683 -14.65 -8.22 -7.22
CA LEU A 683 -14.68 -9.00 -5.98
C LEU A 683 -13.35 -8.81 -5.22
N PRO A 684 -13.40 -8.58 -3.89
CA PRO A 684 -12.20 -8.29 -3.08
C PRO A 684 -11.06 -9.30 -3.26
N LEU A 685 -11.41 -10.58 -3.40
CA LEU A 685 -10.52 -11.69 -3.75
C LEU A 685 -11.30 -12.69 -4.60
N LEU A 686 -10.73 -13.06 -5.75
CA LEU A 686 -11.22 -14.09 -6.65
C LEU A 686 -10.38 -15.34 -6.46
N MET A 687 -10.98 -16.40 -5.94
CA MET A 687 -10.34 -17.69 -5.88
C MET A 687 -10.16 -18.24 -7.30
N VAL A 688 -8.96 -18.70 -7.63
CA VAL A 688 -8.57 -19.19 -8.96
C VAL A 688 -8.19 -20.68 -8.97
N THR A 689 -7.99 -21.31 -7.81
CA THR A 689 -7.77 -22.75 -7.67
C THR A 689 -8.65 -23.31 -6.55
N MET A 690 -9.00 -24.61 -6.63
CA MET A 690 -9.85 -25.25 -5.63
C MET A 690 -9.27 -25.13 -4.22
N ASP A 691 -10.14 -24.82 -3.25
CA ASP A 691 -9.86 -25.02 -1.83
C ASP A 691 -10.22 -26.46 -1.40
N ALA A 692 -9.94 -26.81 -0.15
CA ALA A 692 -10.23 -28.14 0.37
C ALA A 692 -11.73 -28.53 0.27
N LYS A 693 -12.66 -27.57 0.36
CA LYS A 693 -14.09 -27.85 0.28
C LYS A 693 -14.49 -28.23 -1.13
N GLN A 694 -14.08 -27.43 -2.11
CA GLN A 694 -14.29 -27.73 -3.52
C GLN A 694 -13.60 -29.03 -3.94
N GLY A 695 -12.43 -29.32 -3.38
CA GLY A 695 -11.74 -30.60 -3.56
C GLY A 695 -12.57 -31.81 -3.12
N VAL A 696 -13.15 -31.77 -1.92
CA VAL A 696 -14.04 -32.84 -1.42
C VAL A 696 -15.29 -32.98 -2.29
N GLU A 697 -15.85 -31.88 -2.78
CA GLU A 697 -16.97 -31.91 -3.72
C GLU A 697 -16.59 -32.58 -5.05
N LEU A 698 -15.39 -32.30 -5.58
CA LEU A 698 -14.90 -32.96 -6.79
C LEU A 698 -14.69 -34.48 -6.58
N ILE A 699 -14.15 -34.88 -5.43
CA ILE A 699 -14.02 -36.31 -5.07
C ILE A 699 -15.39 -36.99 -5.06
N ASN A 700 -16.41 -36.36 -4.48
CA ASN A 700 -17.77 -36.91 -4.45
C ASN A 700 -18.43 -36.96 -5.83
N LEU A 701 -18.08 -36.02 -6.72
CA LEU A 701 -18.58 -35.94 -8.09
C LEU A 701 -17.99 -37.05 -8.96
N VAL A 702 -16.66 -37.24 -8.89
CA VAL A 702 -15.91 -38.16 -9.76
C VAL A 702 -15.88 -39.59 -9.22
N LYS A 703 -15.92 -39.75 -7.88
CA LYS A 703 -15.84 -41.03 -7.17
C LYS A 703 -14.65 -41.90 -7.58
N PRO A 704 -13.41 -41.39 -7.46
CA PRO A 704 -12.23 -42.19 -7.74
C PRO A 704 -12.01 -43.28 -6.67
N ASP A 705 -11.29 -44.34 -7.01
CA ASP A 705 -10.90 -45.37 -6.02
C ASP A 705 -9.87 -44.82 -5.01
N VAL A 706 -8.93 -44.00 -5.49
CA VAL A 706 -7.92 -43.31 -4.67
C VAL A 706 -7.85 -41.84 -5.06
N ALA A 707 -7.77 -40.94 -4.08
CA ALA A 707 -7.53 -39.52 -4.29
C ALA A 707 -6.29 -39.05 -3.51
N ILE A 708 -5.36 -38.39 -4.19
CA ILE A 708 -4.15 -37.81 -3.61
C ILE A 708 -4.20 -36.29 -3.81
N PRO A 709 -4.31 -35.49 -2.73
CA PRO A 709 -4.21 -34.04 -2.83
C PRO A 709 -2.76 -33.60 -3.09
N ILE A 710 -2.59 -32.65 -4.01
CA ILE A 710 -1.35 -31.97 -4.36
C ILE A 710 -1.47 -30.54 -3.88
N HIS A 711 -0.48 -30.11 -3.09
CA HIS A 711 -0.50 -28.97 -2.17
C HIS A 711 -1.53 -29.16 -1.03
N TYR A 712 -1.00 -29.38 0.17
CA TYR A 712 -1.74 -29.41 1.42
C TYR A 712 -1.05 -28.38 2.32
N GLU A 713 -1.68 -27.21 2.49
CA GLU A 713 -1.33 -26.26 3.55
C GLU A 713 -2.37 -26.34 4.68
#